data_AF-A0A485KKC7-F1
#
_entry.id   AF-A0A485KKC7-F1
#
_cell.length_a   1.000
_cell.length_b   1.000
_cell.length_c   1.000
_cell.angle_alpha   90.00
_cell.angle_beta   90.00
_cell.angle_gamma   90.00
#
_symmetry.space_group_name_H-M   'P 1'
#
loop_
_entity.id
_entity.type
_entity.pdbx_description
1 polymer ?
#
loop_
_entity_poly.entity_id
_entity_poly.type
_entity_poly.pdbx_seq_one_letter_code
_entity_poly.pdbx_strand_id
1 'polypeptide(L)'
;MSKYSSVMKLSFPAQSSMALQTRVVQLSGPPARRPSLATLELQRLFHRPVRVLATFKHLISSIYFASMLYVYLITSPSDIRTVQVFAPITVGAVMGFLSLLHLYGLACVCLDRRCTRHRPTTKRPSVLVNTTTQLMLFHLLDVFCQSYQAYHNSHYLLDRGSAFGFVVVVALNCLATPWFLLSKHKLVQQSAVPFVESVFGFFLSTLFQCYVFLYPALLYTLRYQTLRYDNTFTTRLLLITRGVIVSSPLDLVTKIVIQVSSYVALRRLVTSVQGQTIQPISRSSALLSTSRLSQHFQLQFDQSRVRVAYALGSGLWAIVMLTTSIAANWFRHPCPDTCVLQVSPWWSPACQCNFVQINCALKRVLGDSIDDQLDPAVLGNTIYCLHVRRCALPHGIPMATLAPFPHLFSLHISFSNMTSWAPDPPPSPSADPVGFPPSLTTLSIRFSQLKTIPLILASVPANFAYLALEDADIRTIPDSFVHAWANVTSFWFVSLNLTEVPIALATRSTPLELLVFTGNHIRDVPMTWQPQMTRLRILDLSANALTNGPWHLAQSIMVLELSSNPIASIPTTVDSTWLTKRKIVLDDTPYCATTAPPSGACNPKCAPLCETTMIGNNRCDWPCYSPSCQMDGGDCDAFGFTYQPS
;
A
#
# COMPACT_ATOMS: atom_id res chain seq x y z
N MET A 1 -60.67 -90.95 18.28
CA MET A 1 -60.06 -92.29 18.37
C MET A 1 -58.58 -92.18 18.75
N SER A 2 -58.30 -92.45 20.03
CA SER A 2 -57.08 -93.03 20.62
C SER A 2 -55.73 -92.91 19.89
N LYS A 3 -54.76 -92.26 20.55
CA LYS A 3 -53.54 -92.93 21.06
C LYS A 3 -52.80 -92.07 22.12
N TYR A 4 -52.97 -92.51 23.38
CA TYR A 4 -52.07 -92.51 24.57
C TYR A 4 -50.93 -91.50 24.66
N SER A 5 -50.89 -90.52 25.58
CA SER A 5 -50.82 -90.55 27.07
C SER A 5 -49.49 -91.05 27.64
N SER A 6 -48.73 -90.15 28.29
CA SER A 6 -48.34 -90.31 29.71
C SER A 6 -47.68 -89.06 30.29
N VAL A 7 -48.10 -88.74 31.50
CA VAL A 7 -47.66 -87.64 32.37
C VAL A 7 -46.68 -88.22 33.40
N MET A 8 -45.54 -87.55 33.67
CA MET A 8 -45.06 -87.34 35.06
C MET A 8 -43.87 -86.37 35.12
N LYS A 9 -43.98 -85.39 36.04
CA LYS A 9 -42.95 -84.42 36.46
C LYS A 9 -41.87 -85.12 37.29
N LEU A 10 -40.65 -84.56 37.34
CA LEU A 10 -39.97 -84.18 38.60
C LEU A 10 -38.59 -83.48 38.41
N SER A 11 -38.45 -82.37 39.14
CA SER A 11 -37.27 -81.81 39.84
C SER A 11 -35.98 -81.36 39.11
N PHE A 12 -35.67 -80.07 39.32
CA PHE A 12 -34.34 -79.40 39.32
C PHE A 12 -33.66 -79.57 40.70
N PRO A 13 -32.33 -79.34 40.92
CA PRO A 13 -31.58 -78.17 40.45
C PRO A 13 -30.04 -78.26 40.16
N ALA A 14 -29.55 -77.15 39.57
CA ALA A 14 -28.29 -76.40 39.78
C ALA A 14 -26.94 -76.76 39.08
N GLN A 15 -26.44 -75.72 38.35
CA GLN A 15 -25.04 -75.24 38.12
C GLN A 15 -24.08 -76.06 37.20
N SER A 16 -23.19 -75.50 36.38
CA SER A 16 -22.88 -74.13 35.90
C SER A 16 -21.88 -74.19 34.70
N SER A 17 -21.97 -73.19 33.81
CA SER A 17 -21.03 -72.67 32.79
C SER A 17 -20.47 -73.57 31.65
N MET A 18 -20.86 -73.26 30.41
CA MET A 18 -20.11 -73.58 29.19
C MET A 18 -20.10 -72.35 28.26
N ALA A 19 -18.91 -72.02 27.74
CA ALA A 19 -18.59 -70.78 27.05
C ALA A 19 -19.12 -70.70 25.61
N LEU A 20 -19.56 -69.49 25.22
CA LEU A 20 -20.06 -69.14 23.88
C LEU A 20 -18.89 -68.75 22.95
N GLN A 21 -18.68 -69.53 21.88
CA GLN A 21 -17.67 -69.27 20.85
C GLN A 21 -18.18 -68.21 19.85
N THR A 22 -17.62 -67.00 19.88
CA THR A 22 -17.87 -65.96 18.86
C THR A 22 -16.73 -65.98 17.83
N ARG A 23 -17.04 -66.34 16.57
CA ARG A 23 -16.15 -66.23 15.42
C ARG A 23 -15.86 -64.75 15.12
N VAL A 24 -14.65 -64.30 15.40
CA VAL A 24 -14.11 -63.04 14.87
C VAL A 24 -13.54 -63.32 13.47
N VAL A 25 -14.23 -62.84 12.44
CA VAL A 25 -13.69 -62.76 11.08
C VAL A 25 -12.64 -61.65 11.06
N GLN A 26 -11.36 -62.03 11.00
CA GLN A 26 -10.27 -61.10 10.71
C GLN A 26 -10.40 -60.60 9.25
N LEU A 27 -10.91 -59.39 9.06
CA LEU A 27 -10.71 -58.61 7.85
C LEU A 27 -9.29 -58.02 7.89
N SER A 28 -8.31 -58.82 7.48
CA SER A 28 -6.97 -58.37 7.15
C SER A 28 -7.03 -57.52 5.87
N GLY A 29 -7.25 -56.21 6.05
CA GLY A 29 -6.94 -55.23 5.00
C GLY A 29 -5.46 -55.32 4.62
N PRO A 30 -5.08 -54.99 3.36
CA PRO A 30 -3.70 -55.10 2.91
C PRO A 30 -2.77 -54.31 3.85
N PRO A 31 -1.60 -54.85 4.25
CA PRO A 31 -0.68 -54.14 5.11
C PRO A 31 -0.26 -52.83 4.43
N ALA A 32 -0.34 -51.72 5.16
CA ALA A 32 0.22 -50.45 4.72
C ALA A 32 1.68 -50.69 4.33
N ARG A 33 2.02 -50.50 3.05
CA ARG A 33 3.40 -50.66 2.54
C ARG A 33 4.33 -49.87 3.45
N ARG A 34 5.30 -50.57 4.07
CA ARG A 34 6.36 -49.93 4.84
C ARG A 34 7.07 -48.91 3.93
N PRO A 35 7.33 -47.68 4.41
CA PRO A 35 8.11 -46.71 3.65
C PRO A 35 9.47 -47.30 3.29
N SER A 36 10.00 -47.00 2.10
CA SER A 36 11.37 -47.39 1.76
C SER A 36 12.35 -46.72 2.72
N LEU A 37 13.50 -47.34 2.98
CA LEU A 37 14.54 -46.78 3.87
C LEU A 37 14.95 -45.35 3.42
N ALA A 38 15.04 -45.15 2.10
CA ALA A 38 15.29 -43.85 1.48
C ALA A 38 14.21 -42.79 1.79
N THR A 39 12.95 -43.20 1.94
CA THR A 39 11.85 -42.29 2.32
C THR A 39 12.01 -41.78 3.75
N LEU A 40 12.41 -42.66 4.67
CA LEU A 40 12.65 -42.32 6.08
C LEU A 40 13.88 -41.42 6.24
N GLU A 41 14.93 -41.64 5.47
CA GLU A 41 16.14 -40.80 5.45
C GLU A 41 15.85 -39.40 4.92
N LEU A 42 15.11 -39.28 3.81
CA LEU A 42 14.70 -37.98 3.27
C LEU A 42 13.82 -37.19 4.25
N GLN A 43 12.85 -37.86 4.88
CA GLN A 43 11.98 -37.22 5.87
C GLN A 43 12.77 -36.67 7.07
N ARG A 44 13.76 -37.41 7.58
CA ARG A 44 14.63 -36.92 8.66
C ARG A 44 15.47 -35.72 8.23
N LEU A 45 16.01 -35.74 7.01
CA LEU A 45 16.83 -34.64 6.47
C LEU A 45 16.02 -33.34 6.33
N PHE A 46 14.80 -33.43 5.81
CA PHE A 46 13.95 -32.26 5.54
C PHE A 46 13.13 -31.81 6.76
N HIS A 47 13.02 -32.60 7.84
CA HIS A 47 12.19 -32.27 9.00
C HIS A 47 12.51 -30.92 9.65
N ARG A 48 13.78 -30.67 10.00
CA ARG A 48 14.18 -29.41 10.65
C ARG A 48 14.07 -28.20 9.69
N PRO A 49 14.63 -28.25 8.45
CA PRO A 49 14.51 -27.14 7.51
C PRO A 49 13.06 -26.77 7.18
N VAL A 50 12.18 -27.76 6.96
CA VAL A 50 10.77 -27.52 6.66
C VAL A 50 10.05 -26.89 7.85
N ARG A 51 10.37 -27.30 9.08
CA ARG A 51 9.79 -26.70 10.29
C ARG A 51 10.22 -25.24 10.44
N VAL A 52 11.50 -24.93 10.23
CA VAL A 52 12.03 -23.56 10.29
C VAL A 52 11.38 -22.68 9.23
N LEU A 53 11.33 -23.14 7.98
CA LEU A 53 10.65 -22.45 6.89
C LEU A 53 9.17 -22.19 7.22
N ALA A 54 8.47 -23.19 7.73
CA ALA A 54 7.05 -23.08 8.08
C ALA A 54 6.81 -22.06 9.19
N THR A 55 7.62 -22.10 10.26
CA THR A 55 7.55 -21.13 11.36
C THR A 55 7.81 -19.71 10.86
N PHE A 56 8.89 -19.50 10.10
CA PHE A 56 9.25 -18.19 9.56
C PHE A 56 8.15 -17.65 8.63
N LYS A 57 7.70 -18.45 7.67
CA LYS A 57 6.64 -18.07 6.73
C LYS A 57 5.32 -17.74 7.43
N HIS A 58 4.87 -18.57 8.39
CA HIS A 58 3.64 -18.29 9.10
C HIS A 58 3.73 -17.03 9.96
N LEU A 59 4.85 -16.81 10.65
CA LEU A 59 5.07 -15.61 11.46
C LEU A 59 5.04 -14.34 10.60
N ILE A 60 5.87 -14.27 9.56
CA ILE A 60 5.99 -13.08 8.73
C ILE A 60 4.69 -12.78 7.97
N SER A 61 4.03 -13.80 7.38
CA SER A 61 2.74 -13.58 6.72
C SER A 61 1.64 -13.15 7.70
N SER A 62 1.61 -13.67 8.93
CA SER A 62 0.61 -13.24 9.93
C SER A 62 0.80 -11.76 10.30
N ILE A 63 2.05 -11.33 10.50
CA ILE A 63 2.37 -9.91 10.74
C ILE A 63 1.95 -9.07 9.54
N TYR A 64 2.35 -9.46 8.32
CA TYR A 64 1.99 -8.74 7.10
C TYR A 64 0.48 -8.54 6.94
N PHE A 65 -0.33 -9.59 7.07
CA PHE A 65 -1.78 -9.48 6.92
C PHE A 65 -2.44 -8.72 8.08
N ALA A 66 -1.90 -8.80 9.30
CA ALA A 66 -2.34 -7.95 10.40
C ALA A 66 -2.04 -6.47 10.15
N SER A 67 -0.85 -6.15 9.61
CA SER A 67 -0.48 -4.79 9.22
C SER A 67 -1.39 -4.27 8.10
N MET A 68 -1.68 -5.08 7.08
CA MET A 68 -2.62 -4.70 6.02
C MET A 68 -4.02 -4.46 6.57
N LEU A 69 -4.54 -5.33 7.46
CA LEU A 69 -5.81 -5.10 8.15
C LEU A 69 -5.80 -3.75 8.89
N TYR A 70 -4.73 -3.47 9.63
CA TYR A 70 -4.57 -2.19 10.34
C TYR A 70 -4.69 -1.01 9.37
N VAL A 71 -3.96 -1.04 8.23
CA VAL A 71 -4.06 -0.01 7.19
C VAL A 71 -5.51 0.20 6.75
N TYR A 72 -6.26 -0.86 6.40
CA TYR A 72 -7.67 -0.74 5.99
C TYR A 72 -8.58 -0.15 7.09
N LEU A 73 -8.26 -0.35 8.37
CA LEU A 73 -9.05 0.15 9.49
C LEU A 73 -8.77 1.62 9.82
N ILE A 74 -7.54 2.10 9.62
CA ILE A 74 -7.14 3.47 9.99
C ILE A 74 -7.18 4.47 8.84
N THR A 75 -7.26 4.00 7.59
CA THR A 75 -7.27 4.86 6.41
C THR A 75 -8.57 5.68 6.37
N SER A 76 -8.44 6.99 6.17
CA SER A 76 -9.59 7.91 6.14
C SER A 76 -10.48 7.65 4.91
N PRO A 77 -11.79 8.00 4.94
CA PRO A 77 -12.65 7.87 3.77
C PRO A 77 -12.19 8.68 2.55
N SER A 78 -11.52 9.81 2.76
CA SER A 78 -10.88 10.62 1.71
C SER A 78 -9.73 9.85 1.06
N ASP A 79 -8.85 9.25 1.86
CA ASP A 79 -7.72 8.45 1.37
C ASP A 79 -8.20 7.19 0.64
N ILE A 80 -9.24 6.51 1.15
CA ILE A 80 -9.84 5.32 0.51
C ILE A 80 -10.33 5.63 -0.91
N ARG A 81 -11.00 6.78 -1.09
CA ARG A 81 -11.44 7.27 -2.41
C ARG A 81 -10.25 7.61 -3.30
N THR A 82 -9.25 8.26 -2.73
CA THR A 82 -8.01 8.66 -3.42
C THR A 82 -7.24 7.47 -4.00
N VAL A 83 -7.12 6.37 -3.26
CA VAL A 83 -6.42 5.15 -3.74
C VAL A 83 -7.35 4.13 -4.41
N GLN A 84 -8.62 4.48 -4.63
CA GLN A 84 -9.62 3.66 -5.32
C GLN A 84 -9.77 2.24 -4.73
N VAL A 85 -9.86 2.15 -3.41
CA VAL A 85 -9.97 0.86 -2.73
C VAL A 85 -11.30 0.19 -3.06
N PHE A 86 -11.24 -1.07 -3.49
CA PHE A 86 -12.41 -1.91 -3.68
C PHE A 86 -12.86 -2.54 -2.35
N ALA A 87 -14.12 -2.32 -1.96
CA ALA A 87 -14.78 -2.95 -0.81
C ALA A 87 -13.91 -3.03 0.47
N PRO A 88 -13.47 -1.87 1.04
CA PRO A 88 -12.44 -1.80 2.08
C PRO A 88 -12.76 -2.67 3.32
N ILE A 89 -14.02 -2.72 3.74
CA ILE A 89 -14.47 -3.53 4.89
C ILE A 89 -14.30 -5.03 4.59
N THR A 90 -14.77 -5.47 3.42
CA THR A 90 -14.69 -6.87 2.99
C THR A 90 -13.25 -7.31 2.83
N VAL A 91 -12.42 -6.49 2.17
CA VAL A 91 -10.99 -6.79 1.98
C VAL A 91 -10.27 -6.80 3.33
N GLY A 92 -10.56 -5.85 4.22
CA GLY A 92 -10.05 -5.85 5.59
C GLY A 92 -10.38 -7.15 6.33
N ALA A 93 -11.63 -7.61 6.27
CA ALA A 93 -12.04 -8.89 6.86
C ALA A 93 -11.28 -10.09 6.27
N VAL A 94 -11.03 -10.10 4.95
CA VAL A 94 -10.20 -11.11 4.29
C VAL A 94 -8.76 -11.08 4.80
N MET A 95 -8.15 -9.90 4.94
CA MET A 95 -6.79 -9.78 5.50
C MET A 95 -6.74 -10.28 6.96
N GLY A 96 -7.74 -9.96 7.77
CA GLY A 96 -7.86 -10.49 9.14
C GLY A 96 -7.97 -12.01 9.18
N PHE A 97 -8.81 -12.60 8.31
CA PHE A 97 -8.93 -14.05 8.18
C PHE A 97 -7.60 -14.71 7.78
N LEU A 98 -6.89 -14.15 6.79
CA LEU A 98 -5.59 -14.67 6.36
C LEU A 98 -4.54 -14.57 7.48
N SER A 99 -4.54 -13.51 8.28
CA SER A 99 -3.66 -13.40 9.44
C SER A 99 -3.93 -14.52 10.46
N LEU A 100 -5.19 -14.73 10.82
CA LEU A 100 -5.60 -15.82 11.74
C LEU A 100 -5.28 -17.21 11.19
N LEU A 101 -5.44 -17.41 9.88
CA LEU A 101 -5.10 -18.66 9.21
C LEU A 101 -3.61 -18.98 9.34
N HIS A 102 -2.74 -17.98 9.19
CA HIS A 102 -1.30 -18.14 9.39
C HIS A 102 -0.93 -18.32 10.87
N LEU A 103 -1.59 -17.63 11.80
CA LEU A 103 -1.39 -17.83 13.23
C LEU A 103 -1.78 -19.26 13.66
N TYR A 104 -2.88 -19.78 13.13
CA TYR A 104 -3.27 -21.18 13.31
C TYR A 104 -2.22 -22.15 12.72
N GLY A 105 -1.68 -21.83 11.54
CA GLY A 105 -0.52 -22.51 10.94
C GLY A 105 0.68 -22.58 11.87
N LEU A 106 1.09 -21.43 12.41
CA LEU A 106 2.19 -21.30 13.35
C LEU A 106 1.96 -22.15 14.61
N ALA A 107 0.77 -22.05 15.21
CA ALA A 107 0.40 -22.83 16.38
C ALA A 107 0.49 -24.34 16.12
N CYS A 108 0.05 -24.82 14.95
CA CYS A 108 0.17 -26.23 14.56
C CYS A 108 1.63 -26.70 14.49
N VAL A 109 2.51 -25.88 13.91
CA VAL A 109 3.93 -26.19 13.72
C VAL A 109 4.70 -26.14 15.05
N CYS A 110 4.37 -25.18 15.92
CA CYS A 110 5.02 -25.00 17.22
C CYS A 110 4.59 -26.05 18.24
N LEU A 111 3.29 -26.34 18.35
CA LEU A 111 2.75 -27.22 19.38
C LEU A 111 2.96 -28.72 19.09
N ASP A 112 3.47 -29.08 17.91
CA ASP A 112 3.60 -30.46 17.41
C ASP A 112 2.30 -31.30 17.54
N ARG A 113 1.18 -30.59 17.74
CA ARG A 113 -0.14 -31.19 17.89
C ARG A 113 -0.59 -31.57 16.49
N ARG A 114 -1.09 -32.81 16.37
CA ARG A 114 -1.85 -33.28 15.21
C ARG A 114 -3.16 -32.50 15.09
N CYS A 115 -3.10 -31.22 14.76
CA CYS A 115 -4.24 -30.44 14.29
C CYS A 115 -4.84 -31.03 12.99
N THR A 116 -4.19 -32.06 12.42
CA THR A 116 -4.64 -32.90 11.31
C THR A 116 -5.70 -33.94 11.68
N ARG A 117 -6.19 -34.03 12.92
CA ARG A 117 -7.18 -35.07 13.30
C ARG A 117 -8.65 -34.69 13.12
N HIS A 118 -8.98 -33.46 12.72
CA HIS A 118 -10.29 -33.20 12.12
C HIS A 118 -10.27 -33.63 10.66
N ARG A 119 -10.46 -34.94 10.44
CA ARG A 119 -10.99 -35.44 9.19
C ARG A 119 -12.49 -35.08 9.25
N PRO A 120 -13.00 -34.11 8.49
CA PRO A 120 -14.44 -33.94 8.42
C PRO A 120 -15.00 -35.28 7.91
N THR A 121 -15.94 -35.84 8.66
CA THR A 121 -16.70 -37.06 8.32
C THR A 121 -17.61 -36.88 7.09
N THR A 122 -17.46 -35.78 6.37
CA THR A 122 -17.97 -35.62 5.02
C THR A 122 -17.11 -36.47 4.10
N LYS A 123 -17.71 -37.51 3.49
CA LYS A 123 -17.16 -38.18 2.31
C LYS A 123 -16.61 -37.10 1.38
N ARG A 124 -15.28 -37.00 1.25
CA ARG A 124 -14.70 -36.15 0.20
C ARG A 124 -15.34 -36.63 -1.10
N PRO A 125 -16.00 -35.77 -1.90
CA PRO A 125 -16.40 -36.19 -3.23
C PRO A 125 -15.13 -36.75 -3.88
N SER A 126 -15.23 -37.96 -4.41
CA SER A 126 -14.14 -38.59 -5.13
C SER A 126 -13.83 -37.71 -6.33
N VAL A 127 -12.94 -36.73 -6.16
CA VAL A 127 -12.43 -35.95 -7.27
C VAL A 127 -11.75 -36.96 -8.19
N LEU A 128 -12.35 -37.15 -9.37
CA LEU A 128 -11.99 -38.15 -10.39
C LEU A 128 -10.61 -37.89 -11.03
N VAL A 129 -9.76 -37.08 -10.40
CA VAL A 129 -8.54 -36.51 -10.98
C VAL A 129 -7.34 -36.96 -10.15
N ASN A 130 -6.34 -37.52 -10.84
CA ASN A 130 -5.09 -38.00 -10.24
C ASN A 130 -4.33 -36.87 -9.51
N THR A 131 -3.63 -37.18 -8.41
CA THR A 131 -2.91 -36.21 -7.56
C THR A 131 -1.90 -35.35 -8.32
N THR A 132 -1.18 -35.93 -9.29
CA THR A 132 -0.22 -35.17 -10.11
C THR A 132 -0.93 -34.16 -11.02
N THR A 133 -2.10 -34.53 -11.57
CA THR A 133 -2.94 -33.62 -12.37
C THR A 133 -3.52 -32.51 -11.50
N GLN A 134 -3.88 -32.79 -10.24
CA GLN A 134 -4.29 -31.76 -9.30
C GLN A 134 -3.16 -30.75 -9.05
N LEU A 135 -1.94 -31.22 -8.75
CA LEU A 135 -0.77 -30.33 -8.58
C LEU A 135 -0.51 -29.46 -9.82
N MET A 136 -0.60 -30.05 -11.01
CA MET A 136 -0.47 -29.33 -12.28
C MET A 136 -1.54 -28.23 -12.45
N LEU A 137 -2.80 -28.52 -12.13
CA LEU A 137 -3.89 -27.54 -12.19
C LEU A 137 -3.72 -26.41 -11.16
N PHE A 138 -3.26 -26.75 -9.94
CA PHE A 138 -2.93 -25.75 -8.91
C PHE A 138 -1.81 -24.82 -9.37
N HIS A 139 -0.72 -25.38 -9.90
CA HIS A 139 0.40 -24.60 -10.43
C HIS A 139 -0.03 -23.72 -11.60
N LEU A 140 -0.83 -24.25 -12.54
CA LEU A 140 -1.33 -23.48 -13.69
C LEU A 140 -2.16 -22.27 -13.24
N LEU A 141 -3.07 -22.46 -12.27
CA LEU A 141 -3.88 -21.37 -11.73
C LEU A 141 -3.01 -20.32 -11.03
N ASP A 142 -2.02 -20.75 -10.25
CA ASP A 142 -1.10 -19.87 -9.53
C ASP A 142 -0.24 -19.04 -10.50
N VAL A 143 0.31 -19.69 -11.54
CA VAL A 143 1.05 -19.00 -12.62
C VAL A 143 0.18 -17.98 -13.33
N PHE A 144 -1.09 -18.28 -13.63
CA PHE A 144 -1.99 -17.31 -14.25
C PHE A 144 -2.20 -16.07 -13.37
N CYS A 145 -2.48 -16.28 -12.08
CA CYS A 145 -2.65 -15.18 -11.12
C CYS A 145 -1.36 -14.39 -10.93
N GLN A 146 -0.20 -15.05 -10.83
CA GLN A 146 1.10 -14.40 -10.70
C GLN A 146 1.49 -13.62 -11.96
N SER A 147 1.15 -14.15 -13.15
CA SER A 147 1.39 -13.48 -14.43
C SER A 147 0.53 -12.22 -14.56
N TYR A 148 -0.74 -12.29 -14.16
CA TYR A 148 -1.60 -11.12 -14.09
C TYR A 148 -1.04 -10.07 -13.12
N GLN A 149 -0.60 -10.47 -11.92
CA GLN A 149 0.00 -9.54 -10.95
C GLN A 149 1.31 -8.93 -11.45
N ALA A 150 2.11 -9.68 -12.21
CA ALA A 150 3.30 -9.15 -12.87
C ALA A 150 2.97 -8.08 -13.92
N TYR A 151 1.97 -8.33 -14.76
CA TYR A 151 1.45 -7.35 -15.70
C TYR A 151 0.86 -6.12 -14.98
N HIS A 152 0.04 -6.34 -13.95
CA HIS A 152 -0.55 -5.27 -13.15
C HIS A 152 0.55 -4.38 -12.52
N ASN A 153 1.56 -4.99 -11.89
CA ASN A 153 2.69 -4.28 -11.32
C ASN A 153 3.49 -3.44 -12.34
N SER A 154 3.49 -3.81 -13.62
CA SER A 154 4.17 -3.02 -14.68
C SER A 154 3.59 -1.61 -14.88
N HIS A 155 2.33 -1.40 -14.45
CA HIS A 155 1.62 -0.11 -14.52
C HIS A 155 1.77 0.75 -13.26
N TYR A 156 2.35 0.23 -12.17
CA TYR A 156 2.44 0.94 -10.87
C TYR A 156 3.84 0.98 -10.28
N LEU A 157 4.70 0.00 -10.58
CA LEU A 157 6.06 -0.03 -10.07
C LEU A 157 6.96 0.91 -10.88
N LEU A 158 7.50 1.90 -10.19
CA LEU A 158 8.38 2.92 -10.75
C LEU A 158 9.84 2.49 -10.84
N ASP A 159 10.24 1.50 -10.03
CA ASP A 159 11.59 0.95 -10.03
C ASP A 159 11.69 -0.26 -10.96
N ARG A 160 12.56 -0.17 -11.96
CA ARG A 160 12.79 -1.21 -12.97
C ARG A 160 13.29 -2.50 -12.32
N GLY A 161 14.13 -2.39 -11.29
CA GLY A 161 14.69 -3.54 -10.57
C GLY A 161 13.61 -4.36 -9.86
N SER A 162 12.71 -3.67 -9.15
CA SER A 162 11.58 -4.28 -8.44
C SER A 162 10.56 -4.89 -9.40
N ALA A 163 10.21 -4.18 -10.48
CA ALA A 163 9.30 -4.68 -11.51
C ALA A 163 9.84 -5.94 -12.20
N PHE A 164 11.11 -5.91 -12.62
CA PHE A 164 11.76 -7.06 -13.22
C PHE A 164 11.97 -8.20 -12.23
N GLY A 165 12.38 -7.92 -11.00
CA GLY A 165 12.61 -8.90 -9.94
C GLY A 165 11.37 -9.72 -9.61
N PHE A 166 10.18 -9.10 -9.61
CA PHE A 166 8.91 -9.83 -9.48
C PHE A 166 8.73 -10.84 -10.62
N VAL A 167 8.95 -10.42 -11.87
CA VAL A 167 8.83 -11.29 -13.07
C VAL A 167 9.84 -12.43 -13.03
N VAL A 168 11.08 -12.18 -12.59
CA VAL A 168 12.10 -13.22 -12.45
C VAL A 168 11.63 -14.33 -11.52
N VAL A 169 11.02 -13.99 -10.38
CA VAL A 169 10.54 -15.00 -9.42
C VAL A 169 9.37 -15.80 -10.01
N VAL A 170 8.45 -15.16 -10.74
CA VAL A 170 7.36 -15.87 -11.45
C VAL A 170 7.93 -16.79 -12.54
N ALA A 171 8.89 -16.32 -13.32
CA ALA A 171 9.55 -17.10 -14.36
C ALA A 171 10.33 -18.29 -13.78
N LEU A 172 11.00 -18.13 -12.64
CA LEU A 172 11.66 -19.22 -11.93
C LEU A 172 10.66 -20.27 -11.43
N ASN A 173 9.47 -19.86 -10.96
CA ASN A 173 8.40 -20.78 -10.60
C ASN A 173 7.92 -21.58 -11.83
N CYS A 174 7.68 -20.88 -12.94
CA CYS A 174 7.29 -21.48 -14.22
C CYS A 174 8.35 -22.45 -14.78
N LEU A 175 9.63 -22.17 -14.56
CA LEU A 175 10.73 -23.03 -15.01
C LEU A 175 10.89 -24.22 -14.07
N ALA A 176 11.03 -24.02 -12.76
CA ALA A 176 11.45 -25.06 -11.83
C ALA A 176 10.34 -26.07 -11.50
N THR A 177 9.13 -25.61 -11.21
CA THR A 177 8.06 -26.45 -10.66
C THR A 177 7.61 -27.58 -11.60
N PRO A 178 7.42 -27.35 -12.92
CA PRO A 178 6.99 -28.41 -13.83
C PRO A 178 7.99 -29.56 -14.01
N TRP A 179 9.31 -29.32 -13.86
CA TRP A 179 10.29 -30.41 -13.95
C TRP A 179 10.15 -31.40 -12.80
N PHE A 180 9.78 -30.94 -11.60
CA PHE A 180 9.52 -31.85 -10.47
C PHE A 180 8.28 -32.74 -10.72
N LEU A 181 7.31 -32.30 -11.52
CA LEU A 181 6.15 -33.11 -11.93
C LEU A 181 6.53 -34.25 -12.90
N LEU A 182 7.69 -34.16 -13.55
CA LEU A 182 8.27 -35.20 -14.41
C LEU A 182 9.13 -36.23 -13.64
N SER A 183 9.35 -36.03 -12.34
CA SER A 183 10.11 -36.99 -11.51
C SER A 183 9.41 -38.35 -11.44
N LYS A 184 10.19 -39.44 -11.51
CA LYS A 184 9.72 -40.83 -11.33
C LYS A 184 9.09 -41.06 -9.96
N HIS A 185 9.58 -40.37 -8.93
CA HIS A 185 9.21 -40.64 -7.55
C HIS A 185 8.07 -39.73 -7.10
N LYS A 186 6.92 -40.34 -6.74
CA LYS A 186 5.75 -39.61 -6.19
C LYS A 186 6.10 -38.77 -4.96
N LEU A 187 7.08 -39.19 -4.16
CA LEU A 187 7.52 -38.44 -2.98
C LEU A 187 8.19 -37.12 -3.35
N VAL A 188 9.00 -37.11 -4.41
CA VAL A 188 9.61 -35.88 -4.95
C VAL A 188 8.52 -34.95 -5.49
N GLN A 189 7.53 -35.48 -6.22
CA GLN A 189 6.38 -34.69 -6.67
C GLN A 189 5.59 -34.09 -5.48
N GLN A 190 5.40 -34.85 -4.39
CA GLN A 190 4.59 -34.43 -3.24
C GLN A 190 5.33 -33.54 -2.22
N SER A 191 6.66 -33.45 -2.31
CA SER A 191 7.47 -32.64 -1.41
C SER A 191 8.17 -31.48 -2.12
N ALA A 192 8.79 -31.69 -3.29
CA ALA A 192 9.53 -30.64 -4.00
C ALA A 192 8.60 -29.60 -4.64
N VAL A 193 7.51 -30.03 -5.30
CA VAL A 193 6.54 -29.08 -5.91
C VAL A 193 5.95 -28.15 -4.85
N PRO A 194 5.36 -28.65 -3.74
CA PRO A 194 4.81 -27.76 -2.71
C PRO A 194 5.88 -26.93 -1.99
N PHE A 195 7.13 -27.38 -1.95
CA PHE A 195 8.23 -26.58 -1.42
C PHE A 195 8.52 -25.37 -2.31
N VAL A 196 8.72 -25.58 -3.61
CA VAL A 196 9.02 -24.51 -4.57
C VAL A 196 7.86 -23.52 -4.66
N GLU A 197 6.62 -24.01 -4.82
CA GLU A 197 5.41 -23.17 -4.83
C GLU A 197 5.26 -22.38 -3.51
N SER A 198 5.56 -23.00 -2.37
CA SER A 198 5.50 -22.33 -1.06
C SER A 198 6.54 -21.20 -0.94
N VAL A 199 7.76 -21.40 -1.44
CA VAL A 199 8.85 -20.41 -1.35
C VAL A 199 8.58 -19.23 -2.28
N PHE A 200 8.32 -19.48 -3.57
CA PHE A 200 8.05 -18.41 -4.52
C PHE A 200 6.74 -17.69 -4.23
N GLY A 201 5.68 -18.43 -3.89
CA GLY A 201 4.41 -17.83 -3.48
C GLY A 201 4.56 -16.93 -2.26
N PHE A 202 5.35 -17.32 -1.26
CA PHE A 202 5.63 -16.49 -0.07
C PHE A 202 6.44 -15.23 -0.41
N PHE A 203 7.42 -15.34 -1.30
CA PHE A 203 8.15 -14.17 -1.76
C PHE A 203 7.21 -13.17 -2.44
N LEU A 204 6.43 -13.63 -3.43
CA LEU A 204 5.57 -12.78 -4.26
C LEU A 204 4.39 -12.17 -3.49
N SER A 205 3.78 -12.91 -2.56
CA SER A 205 2.58 -12.47 -1.83
C SER A 205 2.87 -11.73 -0.53
N THR A 206 4.04 -11.95 0.07
CA THR A 206 4.37 -11.39 1.40
C THR A 206 5.67 -10.59 1.36
N LEU A 207 6.82 -11.22 1.09
CA LEU A 207 8.12 -10.53 1.24
C LEU A 207 8.29 -9.35 0.30
N PHE A 208 7.94 -9.53 -0.97
CA PHE A 208 7.99 -8.47 -1.98
C PHE A 208 7.09 -7.30 -1.59
N GLN A 209 5.88 -7.59 -1.12
CA GLN A 209 4.92 -6.57 -0.70
C GLN A 209 5.38 -5.83 0.56
N CYS A 210 6.01 -6.53 1.51
CA CYS A 210 6.64 -5.90 2.67
C CYS A 210 7.73 -4.91 2.26
N TYR A 211 8.58 -5.30 1.31
CA TYR A 211 9.69 -4.47 0.82
C TYR A 211 9.20 -3.24 0.04
N VAL A 212 8.31 -3.46 -0.93
CA VAL A 212 7.89 -2.39 -1.86
C VAL A 212 6.88 -1.44 -1.22
N PHE A 213 6.02 -1.92 -0.31
CA PHE A 213 4.95 -1.11 0.27
C PHE A 213 5.07 -0.87 1.78
N LEU A 214 5.12 -1.92 2.61
CA LEU A 214 5.08 -1.71 4.07
C LEU A 214 6.30 -0.95 4.59
N TYR A 215 7.49 -1.18 4.03
CA TYR A 215 8.69 -0.46 4.43
C TYR A 215 8.58 1.05 4.14
N PRO A 216 8.26 1.50 2.91
CA PRO A 216 8.02 2.92 2.65
C PRO A 216 6.84 3.50 3.46
N ALA A 217 5.75 2.76 3.66
CA ALA A 217 4.61 3.22 4.47
C ALA A 217 4.99 3.40 5.96
N LEU A 218 5.85 2.53 6.49
CA LEU A 218 6.40 2.67 7.83
C LEU A 218 7.31 3.89 7.93
N LEU A 219 8.19 4.11 6.94
CA LEU A 219 9.03 5.31 6.89
C LEU A 219 8.17 6.59 6.85
N TYR A 220 7.10 6.59 6.06
CA TYR A 220 6.15 7.71 6.01
C TYR A 220 5.50 7.97 7.36
N THR A 221 5.09 6.92 8.08
CA THR A 221 4.52 7.05 9.43
C THR A 221 5.54 7.60 10.43
N LEU A 222 6.78 7.09 10.41
CA LEU A 222 7.83 7.47 11.34
C LEU A 222 8.41 8.87 11.06
N ARG A 223 8.41 9.30 9.80
CA ARG A 223 8.97 10.59 9.34
C ARG A 223 7.90 11.43 8.63
N TYR A 224 6.69 11.43 9.18
CA TYR A 224 5.53 12.10 8.55
C TYR A 224 5.80 13.59 8.29
N GLN A 225 6.45 14.28 9.24
CA GLN A 225 6.69 15.72 9.13
C GLN A 225 7.56 16.11 7.93
N THR A 226 8.48 15.24 7.50
CA THR A 226 9.40 15.52 6.38
C THR A 226 8.99 14.82 5.09
N LEU A 227 8.45 13.60 5.13
CA LEU A 227 8.11 12.87 3.91
C LEU A 227 6.78 13.29 3.28
N ARG A 228 5.89 13.96 4.01
CA ARG A 228 4.61 14.44 3.48
C ARG A 228 4.75 15.54 2.41
N TYR A 229 5.86 16.26 2.39
CA TYR A 229 6.11 17.32 1.41
C TYR A 229 7.05 16.92 0.27
N ASP A 230 7.72 15.78 0.39
CA ASP A 230 8.47 15.20 -0.71
C ASP A 230 7.48 14.65 -1.75
N ASN A 231 7.28 15.43 -2.81
CA ASN A 231 6.39 15.07 -3.93
C ASN A 231 6.86 13.81 -4.66
N THR A 232 8.17 13.54 -4.72
CA THR A 232 8.73 12.34 -5.36
C THR A 232 8.39 11.11 -4.53
N PHE A 233 8.66 11.17 -3.22
CA PHE A 233 8.37 10.08 -2.30
C PHE A 233 6.87 9.82 -2.22
N THR A 234 6.06 10.86 -2.05
CA THR A 234 4.59 10.74 -1.92
C THR A 234 3.95 10.21 -3.20
N THR A 235 4.37 10.70 -4.37
CA THR A 235 3.90 10.16 -5.66
C THR A 235 4.24 8.68 -5.81
N ARG A 236 5.48 8.29 -5.47
CA ARG A 236 5.90 6.88 -5.49
C ARG A 236 5.07 6.03 -4.54
N LEU A 237 4.88 6.48 -3.30
CA LEU A 237 4.10 5.76 -2.30
C LEU A 237 2.65 5.59 -2.75
N LEU A 238 2.00 6.64 -3.26
CA LEU A 238 0.61 6.57 -3.72
C LEU A 238 0.43 5.60 -4.90
N LEU A 239 1.32 5.63 -5.89
CA LEU A 239 1.25 4.71 -7.04
C LEU A 239 1.48 3.26 -6.63
N ILE A 240 2.48 2.99 -5.80
CA ILE A 240 2.71 1.65 -5.23
C ILE A 240 1.48 1.22 -4.42
N THR A 241 0.92 2.11 -3.60
CA THR A 241 -0.27 1.83 -2.80
C THR A 241 -1.43 1.39 -3.69
N ARG A 242 -1.67 2.07 -4.82
CA ARG A 242 -2.72 1.69 -5.78
C ARG A 242 -2.52 0.33 -6.44
N GLY A 243 -1.26 -0.10 -6.66
CA GLY A 243 -0.97 -1.44 -7.18
C GLY A 243 -1.07 -2.56 -6.12
N VAL A 244 -0.73 -2.26 -4.87
CA VAL A 244 -0.72 -3.25 -3.77
C VAL A 244 -2.09 -3.41 -3.13
N ILE A 245 -2.83 -2.31 -2.93
CA ILE A 245 -4.20 -2.35 -2.42
C ILE A 245 -5.12 -3.03 -3.45
N VAL A 246 -6.18 -3.65 -2.95
CA VAL A 246 -7.16 -4.31 -3.80
C VAL A 246 -8.01 -3.25 -4.50
N SER A 247 -7.88 -3.14 -5.82
CA SER A 247 -8.58 -2.13 -6.63
C SER A 247 -9.77 -2.69 -7.41
N SER A 248 -9.91 -4.02 -7.52
CA SER A 248 -10.99 -4.67 -8.26
C SER A 248 -11.29 -6.10 -7.76
N PRO A 249 -12.44 -6.70 -8.14
CA PRO A 249 -12.73 -8.10 -7.85
C PRO A 249 -11.68 -9.07 -8.42
N LEU A 250 -11.19 -8.82 -9.65
CA LEU A 250 -10.18 -9.67 -10.28
C LEU A 250 -8.85 -9.60 -9.51
N ASP A 251 -8.46 -8.40 -9.09
CA ASP A 251 -7.27 -8.19 -8.28
C ASP A 251 -7.38 -8.90 -6.91
N LEU A 252 -8.56 -8.81 -6.28
CA LEU A 252 -8.84 -9.55 -5.04
C LEU A 252 -8.67 -11.06 -5.23
N VAL A 253 -9.29 -11.63 -6.27
CA VAL A 253 -9.25 -13.07 -6.54
C VAL A 253 -7.81 -13.52 -6.78
N THR A 254 -7.06 -12.84 -7.63
CA THR A 254 -5.68 -13.22 -7.95
C THR A 254 -4.76 -13.15 -6.72
N LYS A 255 -4.86 -12.10 -5.89
CA LYS A 255 -4.11 -11.98 -4.63
C LYS A 255 -4.48 -13.07 -3.61
N ILE A 256 -5.77 -13.38 -3.45
CA ILE A 256 -6.24 -14.46 -2.56
C ILE A 256 -5.74 -15.82 -3.04
N VAL A 257 -5.84 -16.11 -4.35
CA VAL A 257 -5.44 -17.41 -4.91
C VAL A 257 -3.95 -17.66 -4.67
N ILE A 258 -3.09 -16.69 -4.94
CA ILE A 258 -1.64 -16.81 -4.69
C ILE A 258 -1.39 -17.11 -3.20
N GLN A 259 -2.09 -16.40 -2.31
CA GLN A 259 -1.91 -16.58 -0.87
C GLN A 259 -2.38 -17.96 -0.38
N VAL A 260 -3.58 -18.38 -0.79
CA VAL A 260 -4.17 -19.67 -0.41
C VAL A 260 -3.35 -20.81 -1.00
N SER A 261 -2.91 -20.70 -2.25
CA SER A 261 -2.03 -21.68 -2.91
C SER A 261 -0.74 -21.85 -2.10
N SER A 262 -0.07 -20.73 -1.79
CA SER A 262 1.15 -20.69 -0.98
C SER A 262 0.96 -21.32 0.41
N TYR A 263 -0.18 -21.07 1.08
CA TYR A 263 -0.50 -21.68 2.39
C TYR A 263 -0.75 -23.19 2.28
N VAL A 264 -1.54 -23.62 1.29
CA VAL A 264 -1.86 -25.04 1.06
C VAL A 264 -0.59 -25.82 0.68
N ALA A 265 0.28 -25.26 -0.13
CA ALA A 265 1.58 -25.84 -0.51
C ALA A 265 2.45 -26.09 0.73
N LEU A 266 2.57 -25.11 1.64
CA LEU A 266 3.30 -25.27 2.89
C LEU A 266 2.67 -26.35 3.79
N ARG A 267 1.33 -26.38 3.93
CA ARG A 267 0.64 -27.41 4.72
C ARG A 267 0.89 -28.81 4.16
N ARG A 268 0.80 -28.98 2.83
CA ARG A 268 1.12 -30.25 2.16
C ARG A 268 2.55 -30.68 2.45
N LEU A 269 3.51 -29.75 2.31
CA LEU A 269 4.92 -29.99 2.62
C LEU A 269 5.11 -30.47 4.08
N VAL A 270 4.57 -29.74 5.05
CA VAL A 270 4.65 -30.09 6.48
C VAL A 270 4.03 -31.48 6.73
N THR A 271 2.87 -31.77 6.16
CA THR A 271 2.23 -33.10 6.31
C THR A 271 3.03 -34.23 5.65
N SER A 272 3.72 -33.97 4.53
CA SER A 272 4.53 -34.97 3.83
C SER A 272 5.76 -35.40 4.65
N VAL A 273 6.26 -34.49 5.50
CA VAL A 273 7.45 -34.70 6.33
C VAL A 273 7.10 -35.21 7.74
N GLN A 274 5.91 -34.87 8.27
CA GLN A 274 5.42 -35.32 9.58
C GLN A 274 4.66 -36.67 9.56
N GLY A 275 4.32 -37.19 8.38
CA GLY A 275 3.33 -38.25 8.19
C GLY A 275 3.63 -39.65 8.73
N GLN A 276 4.79 -39.93 9.32
CA GLN A 276 5.09 -41.26 9.88
C GLN A 276 5.85 -41.16 11.21
N THR A 277 5.26 -41.72 12.26
CA THR A 277 5.86 -41.87 13.59
C THR A 277 7.21 -42.57 13.44
N ILE A 278 8.30 -41.81 13.59
CA ILE A 278 9.65 -42.36 13.66
C ILE A 278 9.72 -43.18 14.94
N GLN A 279 9.63 -44.51 14.84
CA GLN A 279 10.14 -45.35 15.92
C GLN A 279 11.66 -45.11 16.04
N PRO A 280 12.21 -45.06 17.26
CA PRO A 280 13.63 -44.82 17.46
C PRO A 280 14.40 -46.06 17.03
N ILE A 281 14.71 -46.17 15.73
CA ILE A 281 15.73 -47.11 15.27
C ILE A 281 17.08 -46.47 15.57
N SER A 282 17.90 -47.23 16.30
CA SER A 282 19.31 -47.04 16.65
C SER A 282 20.08 -46.05 15.78
N ARG A 283 20.90 -45.23 16.45
CA ARG A 283 21.80 -44.23 15.85
C ARG A 283 22.79 -44.89 14.89
N SER A 284 22.44 -44.92 13.60
CA SER A 284 23.42 -45.06 12.53
C SER A 284 23.52 -43.72 11.81
N SER A 285 24.54 -42.94 12.18
CA SER A 285 24.98 -41.74 11.47
C SER A 285 25.62 -42.13 10.15
N ALA A 286 24.82 -42.51 9.16
CA ALA A 286 25.30 -42.60 7.79
C ALA A 286 25.34 -41.17 7.22
N LEU A 287 26.54 -40.64 7.00
CA LEU A 287 26.74 -39.43 6.19
C LEU A 287 26.09 -39.68 4.82
N LEU A 288 25.06 -38.90 4.47
CA LEU A 288 24.43 -38.99 3.16
C LEU A 288 25.44 -38.54 2.09
N SER A 289 25.86 -39.48 1.24
CA SER A 289 26.54 -39.14 -0.01
C SER A 289 25.54 -38.44 -0.94
N THR A 290 25.91 -37.27 -1.47
CA THR A 290 25.18 -36.52 -2.51
C THR A 290 24.80 -37.38 -3.71
N SER A 291 25.59 -38.43 -3.99
CA SER A 291 25.33 -39.40 -5.07
C SER A 291 24.09 -40.28 -4.86
N ARG A 292 23.63 -40.52 -3.62
CA ARG A 292 22.40 -41.28 -3.35
C ARG A 292 21.13 -40.42 -3.47
N LEU A 293 21.24 -39.12 -3.20
CA LEU A 293 20.15 -38.16 -3.35
C LEU A 293 19.83 -37.90 -4.82
N SER A 294 20.84 -37.75 -5.68
CA SER A 294 20.64 -37.53 -7.12
C SER A 294 19.91 -38.69 -7.83
N GLN A 295 20.09 -39.93 -7.36
CA GLN A 295 19.37 -41.10 -7.88
C GLN A 295 17.84 -41.01 -7.73
N HIS A 296 17.34 -40.18 -6.80
CA HIS A 296 15.90 -39.99 -6.57
C HIS A 296 15.29 -38.86 -7.43
N PHE A 297 16.12 -38.03 -8.07
CA PHE A 297 15.70 -36.99 -9.00
C PHE A 297 15.78 -37.45 -10.46
N GLN A 298 15.44 -38.71 -10.73
CA GLN A 298 15.33 -39.20 -12.11
C GLN A 298 14.04 -38.71 -12.76
N LEU A 299 14.18 -38.05 -13.90
CA LEU A 299 13.07 -37.62 -14.75
C LEU A 299 12.57 -38.80 -15.60
N GLN A 300 11.27 -38.85 -15.88
CA GLN A 300 10.66 -39.84 -16.78
C GLN A 300 9.85 -39.15 -17.86
N PHE A 301 10.37 -39.20 -19.08
CA PHE A 301 9.77 -38.57 -20.24
C PHE A 301 8.77 -39.49 -20.97
N ASP A 302 8.87 -40.81 -20.81
CA ASP A 302 8.14 -41.80 -21.62
C ASP A 302 6.66 -41.99 -21.27
N GLN A 303 6.18 -41.61 -20.08
CA GLN A 303 4.86 -42.04 -19.59
C GLN A 303 3.75 -40.98 -19.66
N SER A 304 4.01 -39.72 -20.03
CA SER A 304 2.95 -38.71 -20.09
C SER A 304 3.30 -37.51 -20.97
N ARG A 305 2.90 -37.60 -22.24
CA ARG A 305 3.01 -36.49 -23.22
C ARG A 305 2.43 -35.17 -22.68
N VAL A 306 1.34 -35.24 -21.91
CA VAL A 306 0.69 -34.08 -21.29
C VAL A 306 1.61 -33.35 -20.30
N ARG A 307 2.35 -34.09 -19.45
CA ARG A 307 3.25 -33.48 -18.45
C ARG A 307 4.48 -32.84 -19.10
N VAL A 308 5.02 -33.49 -20.12
CA VAL A 308 6.14 -32.92 -20.90
C VAL A 308 5.68 -31.67 -21.64
N ALA A 309 4.52 -31.73 -22.30
CA ALA A 309 3.92 -30.57 -22.97
C ALA A 309 3.68 -29.40 -21.99
N TYR A 310 3.18 -29.70 -20.78
CA TYR A 310 3.00 -28.68 -19.74
C TYR A 310 4.32 -28.06 -19.29
N ALA A 311 5.36 -28.86 -19.05
CA ALA A 311 6.66 -28.35 -18.63
C ALA A 311 7.31 -27.47 -19.72
N LEU A 312 7.23 -27.89 -20.98
CA LEU A 312 7.71 -27.10 -22.11
C LEU A 312 6.89 -25.81 -22.29
N GLY A 313 5.56 -25.90 -22.20
CA GLY A 313 4.67 -24.74 -22.31
C GLY A 313 4.88 -23.71 -21.20
N SER A 314 5.05 -24.17 -19.96
CA SER A 314 5.36 -23.32 -18.80
C SER A 314 6.74 -22.68 -18.93
N GLY A 315 7.74 -23.42 -19.42
CA GLY A 315 9.07 -22.88 -19.71
C GLY A 315 9.05 -21.83 -20.83
N LEU A 316 8.30 -22.07 -21.90
CA LEU A 316 8.09 -21.09 -22.96
C LEU A 316 7.41 -19.82 -22.43
N TRP A 317 6.39 -19.97 -21.58
CA TRP A 317 5.72 -18.84 -20.94
C TRP A 317 6.67 -18.01 -20.07
N ALA A 318 7.57 -18.67 -19.32
CA ALA A 318 8.61 -17.99 -18.55
C ALA A 318 9.52 -17.13 -19.43
N ILE A 319 9.93 -17.66 -20.60
CA ILE A 319 10.73 -16.92 -21.58
C ILE A 319 9.94 -15.72 -22.10
N VAL A 320 8.68 -15.90 -22.49
CA VAL A 320 7.81 -14.81 -22.97
C VAL A 320 7.66 -13.70 -21.94
N MET A 321 7.43 -14.04 -20.66
CA MET A 321 7.34 -13.05 -19.60
C MET A 321 8.65 -12.29 -19.39
N LEU A 322 9.78 -13.00 -19.37
CA LEU A 322 11.10 -12.40 -19.21
C LEU A 322 11.43 -11.48 -20.38
N THR A 323 11.22 -11.91 -21.62
CA THR A 323 11.48 -11.08 -22.81
C THR A 323 10.57 -9.86 -22.84
N THR A 324 9.29 -10.02 -22.49
CA THR A 324 8.34 -8.89 -22.40
C THR A 324 8.76 -7.89 -21.33
N SER A 325 9.14 -8.36 -20.15
CA SER A 325 9.57 -7.49 -19.04
C SER A 325 10.91 -6.81 -19.34
N ILE A 326 11.85 -7.53 -19.97
CA ILE A 326 13.12 -6.96 -20.43
C ILE A 326 12.86 -5.86 -21.47
N ALA A 327 12.00 -6.14 -22.46
CA ALA A 327 11.63 -5.17 -23.48
C ALA A 327 11.01 -3.91 -22.86
N ALA A 328 10.06 -4.07 -21.94
CA ALA A 328 9.38 -2.96 -21.28
C ALA A 328 10.33 -2.09 -20.42
N ASN A 329 11.26 -2.71 -19.69
CA ASN A 329 12.12 -1.98 -18.75
C ASN A 329 13.40 -1.41 -19.37
N TRP A 330 13.94 -2.03 -20.42
CA TRP A 330 15.25 -1.64 -21.01
C TRP A 330 15.22 -1.31 -22.50
N PHE A 331 14.22 -1.75 -23.28
CA PHE A 331 14.13 -1.49 -24.73
C PHE A 331 12.94 -0.60 -25.10
N ARG A 332 12.78 0.50 -24.34
CA ARG A 332 11.75 1.54 -24.56
C ARG A 332 12.39 2.85 -24.99
N HIS A 333 11.58 3.75 -25.54
CA HIS A 333 11.99 5.12 -25.80
C HIS A 333 12.35 5.83 -24.47
N PRO A 334 13.47 6.58 -24.44
CA PRO A 334 13.85 7.34 -23.27
C PRO A 334 12.83 8.45 -23.01
N CYS A 335 12.47 8.65 -21.75
CA CYS A 335 11.70 9.83 -21.34
C CYS A 335 12.60 11.07 -21.28
N PRO A 336 12.05 12.27 -21.48
CA PRO A 336 12.79 13.52 -21.29
C PRO A 336 13.19 13.71 -19.82
N ASP A 337 14.20 14.55 -19.57
CA ASP A 337 14.69 14.85 -18.21
C ASP A 337 13.64 15.46 -17.28
N THR A 338 12.57 16.05 -17.85
CA THR A 338 11.44 16.57 -17.07
C THR A 338 10.62 15.44 -16.44
N CYS A 339 10.77 14.20 -16.91
CA CYS A 339 10.14 13.04 -16.32
C CYS A 339 10.98 12.46 -15.17
N VAL A 340 10.55 12.70 -13.94
CA VAL A 340 11.25 12.25 -12.71
C VAL A 340 10.91 10.81 -12.36
N LEU A 341 9.63 10.42 -12.51
CA LEU A 341 9.16 9.06 -12.24
C LEU A 341 8.38 8.52 -13.44
N GLN A 342 8.64 7.27 -13.80
CA GLN A 342 8.06 6.59 -14.96
C GLN A 342 7.72 5.14 -14.62
N VAL A 343 6.67 4.60 -15.24
CA VAL A 343 6.31 3.17 -15.20
C VAL A 343 6.65 2.50 -16.52
N SER A 344 6.83 1.18 -16.52
CA SER A 344 7.24 0.40 -17.69
C SER A 344 6.18 -0.65 -18.05
N PRO A 345 5.03 -0.24 -18.59
CA PRO A 345 3.95 -1.15 -18.90
C PRO A 345 4.34 -2.08 -20.04
N TRP A 346 3.83 -3.31 -19.99
CA TRP A 346 4.13 -4.29 -21.03
C TRP A 346 3.52 -3.89 -22.37
N TRP A 347 4.22 -4.27 -23.45
CA TRP A 347 3.78 -4.07 -24.84
C TRP A 347 3.64 -2.60 -25.29
N SER A 348 4.23 -1.67 -24.54
CA SER A 348 4.35 -0.27 -24.96
C SER A 348 5.83 0.14 -24.97
N PRO A 349 6.42 0.47 -26.14
CA PRO A 349 7.77 1.05 -26.19
C PRO A 349 7.77 2.55 -25.86
N ALA A 350 6.60 3.19 -25.79
CA ALA A 350 6.49 4.62 -25.52
C ALA A 350 6.93 4.98 -24.10
N CYS A 351 7.42 6.20 -23.93
CA CYS A 351 7.60 6.79 -22.61
C CYS A 351 6.24 6.92 -21.92
N GLN A 352 6.15 6.44 -20.67
CA GLN A 352 4.99 6.60 -19.81
C GLN A 352 5.44 7.26 -18.51
N CYS A 353 5.33 8.59 -18.48
CA CYS A 353 5.71 9.39 -17.33
C CYS A 353 4.58 9.49 -16.32
N ASN A 354 4.90 9.45 -15.03
CA ASN A 354 3.93 9.63 -13.95
C ASN A 354 4.22 10.86 -13.09
N PHE A 355 5.48 11.27 -12.96
CA PHE A 355 5.82 12.52 -12.28
C PHE A 355 6.63 13.40 -13.19
N VAL A 356 6.03 14.51 -13.63
CA VAL A 356 6.67 15.52 -14.44
C VAL A 356 7.05 16.71 -13.55
N GLN A 357 8.32 17.11 -13.63
CA GLN A 357 8.85 18.29 -12.96
C GLN A 357 9.48 19.22 -13.99
N ILE A 358 8.91 20.41 -14.15
CA ILE A 358 9.37 21.43 -15.10
C ILE A 358 9.91 22.60 -14.30
N ASN A 359 11.18 22.95 -14.51
CA ASN A 359 11.78 24.17 -13.97
C ASN A 359 12.23 25.06 -15.14
N CYS A 360 11.41 26.05 -15.52
CA CYS A 360 11.66 26.84 -16.73
C CYS A 360 12.93 27.69 -16.61
N ALA A 361 13.25 28.21 -15.43
CA ALA A 361 14.49 28.95 -15.21
C ALA A 361 15.74 28.09 -15.43
N LEU A 362 15.76 26.86 -14.92
CA LEU A 362 16.89 25.93 -15.11
C LEU A 362 16.94 25.36 -16.54
N LYS A 363 15.78 25.12 -17.16
CA LYS A 363 15.68 24.62 -18.54
C LYS A 363 15.75 25.71 -19.61
N ARG A 364 15.81 26.99 -19.20
CA ARG A 364 15.81 28.17 -20.10
C ARG A 364 14.62 28.18 -21.06
N VAL A 365 13.45 27.74 -20.59
CA VAL A 365 12.19 27.82 -21.35
C VAL A 365 11.80 29.29 -21.43
N LEU A 366 11.57 29.79 -22.64
CA LEU A 366 11.18 31.18 -22.92
C LEU A 366 9.69 31.25 -23.22
N GLY A 367 9.08 32.41 -22.94
CA GLY A 367 7.66 32.65 -23.17
C GLY A 367 6.77 32.30 -21.98
N ASP A 368 5.47 32.38 -22.22
CA ASP A 368 4.42 32.38 -21.19
C ASP A 368 3.60 31.07 -21.19
N SER A 369 4.13 29.99 -21.78
CA SER A 369 3.49 28.68 -21.86
C SER A 369 4.49 27.54 -21.63
N ILE A 370 3.96 26.40 -21.20
CA ILE A 370 4.68 25.14 -21.02
C ILE A 370 4.13 24.01 -21.89
N ASP A 371 3.29 24.32 -22.89
CA ASP A 371 2.56 23.32 -23.69
C ASP A 371 3.51 22.35 -24.40
N ASP A 372 4.61 22.87 -24.98
CA ASP A 372 5.64 22.05 -25.62
C ASP A 372 6.35 21.09 -24.65
N GLN A 373 6.32 21.38 -23.35
CA GLN A 373 6.88 20.52 -22.31
C GLN A 373 5.90 19.44 -21.85
N LEU A 374 4.64 19.50 -22.29
CA LEU A 374 3.55 18.62 -21.90
C LEU A 374 2.95 17.88 -23.11
N ASP A 375 3.76 17.54 -24.12
CA ASP A 375 3.32 16.76 -25.27
C ASP A 375 3.03 15.28 -24.88
N PRO A 376 1.79 14.80 -25.00
CA PRO A 376 1.45 13.40 -24.69
C PRO A 376 2.10 12.39 -25.62
N ALA A 377 2.54 12.77 -26.83
CA ALA A 377 3.29 11.89 -27.72
C ALA A 377 4.71 11.59 -27.16
N VAL A 378 5.27 12.54 -26.39
CA VAL A 378 6.60 12.41 -25.78
C VAL A 378 6.51 11.83 -24.37
N LEU A 379 5.54 12.25 -23.56
CA LEU A 379 5.44 11.89 -22.14
C LEU A 379 4.52 10.69 -21.86
N GLY A 380 3.69 10.30 -22.83
CA GLY A 380 2.56 9.40 -22.60
C GLY A 380 1.41 10.10 -21.88
N ASN A 381 0.35 9.38 -21.58
CA ASN A 381 -0.90 9.92 -21.00
C ASN A 381 -1.09 9.57 -19.51
N THR A 382 -0.07 8.99 -18.87
CA THR A 382 -0.14 8.47 -17.49
C THR A 382 0.33 9.46 -16.43
N ILE A 383 0.47 10.75 -16.77
CA ILE A 383 0.93 11.77 -15.82
C ILE A 383 0.00 11.77 -14.60
N TYR A 384 0.61 11.58 -13.43
CA TYR A 384 -0.06 11.48 -12.14
C TYR A 384 0.21 12.71 -11.28
N CYS A 385 1.44 13.23 -11.30
CA CYS A 385 1.84 14.44 -10.62
C CYS A 385 2.53 15.38 -11.61
N LEU A 386 2.15 16.65 -11.60
CA LEU A 386 2.78 17.72 -12.36
C LEU A 386 3.25 18.80 -11.40
N HIS A 387 4.55 19.10 -11.41
CA HIS A 387 5.15 20.17 -10.62
C HIS A 387 5.88 21.16 -11.53
N VAL A 388 5.27 22.33 -11.71
CA VAL A 388 5.80 23.45 -12.47
C VAL A 388 6.47 24.45 -11.53
N ARG A 389 7.73 24.80 -11.83
CA ARG A 389 8.58 25.67 -11.01
C ARG A 389 9.14 26.79 -11.87
N ARG A 390 9.11 28.02 -11.39
CA ARG A 390 9.81 29.16 -12.00
C ARG A 390 9.49 29.34 -13.49
N CYS A 391 8.21 29.17 -13.85
CA CYS A 391 7.69 29.33 -15.21
C CYS A 391 6.78 30.56 -15.28
N ALA A 392 6.87 31.32 -16.37
CA ALA A 392 5.92 32.38 -16.64
C ALA A 392 4.61 31.74 -17.11
N LEU A 393 3.55 31.96 -16.33
CA LEU A 393 2.20 31.43 -16.54
C LEU A 393 1.17 32.51 -16.15
N PRO A 394 1.16 33.67 -16.83
CA PRO A 394 0.34 34.82 -16.44
C PRO A 394 -1.17 34.49 -16.37
N HIS A 395 -1.61 33.55 -17.22
CA HIS A 395 -2.99 33.09 -17.35
C HIS A 395 -3.21 31.63 -16.93
N GLY A 396 -2.24 31.02 -16.23
CA GLY A 396 -2.26 29.61 -15.87
C GLY A 396 -1.93 28.66 -17.03
N ILE A 397 -2.22 27.37 -16.84
CA ILE A 397 -2.03 26.32 -17.85
C ILE A 397 -3.37 26.13 -18.57
N PRO A 398 -3.42 26.16 -19.92
CA PRO A 398 -4.64 25.88 -20.65
C PRO A 398 -5.23 24.51 -20.29
N MET A 399 -6.56 24.42 -20.16
CA MET A 399 -7.23 23.15 -19.86
C MET A 399 -7.06 22.15 -21.00
N ALA A 400 -6.98 22.62 -22.25
CA ALA A 400 -6.63 21.82 -23.42
C ALA A 400 -5.28 21.10 -23.26
N THR A 401 -4.29 21.72 -22.60
CA THR A 401 -2.98 21.12 -22.33
C THR A 401 -3.05 20.03 -21.25
N LEU A 402 -3.96 20.17 -20.29
CA LEU A 402 -4.16 19.17 -19.22
C LEU A 402 -5.10 18.02 -19.60
N ALA A 403 -5.99 18.25 -20.57
CA ALA A 403 -7.02 17.29 -21.01
C ALA A 403 -6.46 15.91 -21.42
N PRO A 404 -5.28 15.77 -22.06
CA PRO A 404 -4.71 14.48 -22.41
C PRO A 404 -4.29 13.61 -21.21
N PHE A 405 -4.31 14.14 -19.98
CA PHE A 405 -3.85 13.47 -18.76
C PHE A 405 -5.01 13.16 -17.81
N PRO A 406 -5.87 12.16 -18.12
CA PRO A 406 -7.06 11.83 -17.34
C PRO A 406 -6.75 11.22 -15.96
N HIS A 407 -5.47 10.97 -15.67
CA HIS A 407 -4.98 10.41 -14.41
C HIS A 407 -4.23 11.43 -13.55
N LEU A 408 -4.20 12.70 -13.97
CA LEU A 408 -3.54 13.77 -13.22
C LEU A 408 -4.20 13.91 -11.84
N PHE A 409 -3.46 13.59 -10.80
CA PHE A 409 -3.90 13.56 -9.42
C PHE A 409 -3.47 14.81 -8.64
N SER A 410 -2.24 15.27 -8.88
CA SER A 410 -1.66 16.42 -8.21
C SER A 410 -1.08 17.43 -9.18
N LEU A 411 -1.39 18.71 -8.97
CA LEU A 411 -0.87 19.84 -9.74
C LEU A 411 -0.26 20.88 -8.79
N HIS A 412 1.03 21.14 -8.95
CA HIS A 412 1.77 22.14 -8.18
C HIS A 412 2.36 23.17 -9.13
N ILE A 413 2.08 24.45 -8.88
CA ILE A 413 2.63 25.58 -9.62
C ILE A 413 3.29 26.49 -8.59
N SER A 414 4.62 26.65 -8.67
CA SER A 414 5.40 27.43 -7.72
C SER A 414 6.26 28.47 -8.43
N PHE A 415 6.31 29.69 -7.89
CA PHE A 415 7.10 30.81 -8.42
C PHE A 415 6.70 31.13 -9.88
N SER A 416 5.47 31.60 -10.06
CA SER A 416 4.96 32.02 -11.38
C SER A 416 4.53 33.47 -11.34
N ASN A 417 4.49 34.13 -12.50
CA ASN A 417 3.92 35.48 -12.63
C ASN A 417 2.39 35.46 -12.82
N MET A 418 1.70 34.41 -12.35
CA MET A 418 0.27 34.21 -12.56
C MET A 418 -0.54 35.36 -11.96
N THR A 419 -1.35 36.02 -12.78
CA THR A 419 -2.26 37.11 -12.37
C THR A 419 -3.72 36.70 -12.48
N SER A 420 -4.03 35.71 -13.32
CA SER A 420 -5.36 35.17 -13.52
C SER A 420 -5.27 33.71 -13.98
N TRP A 421 -6.35 32.95 -13.81
CA TRP A 421 -6.54 31.66 -14.47
C TRP A 421 -8.03 31.42 -14.64
N ALA A 422 -8.47 31.36 -15.89
CA ALA A 422 -9.86 31.20 -16.28
C ALA A 422 -10.04 29.90 -17.08
N PRO A 423 -11.26 29.35 -17.13
CA PRO A 423 -11.59 28.27 -18.07
C PRO A 423 -11.29 28.67 -19.51
N ASP A 424 -10.84 27.70 -20.31
CA ASP A 424 -10.64 27.91 -21.73
C ASP A 424 -11.98 28.28 -22.40
N PRO A 425 -11.99 29.18 -23.40
CA PRO A 425 -13.19 29.43 -24.18
C PRO A 425 -13.63 28.14 -24.88
N PRO A 426 -14.95 27.82 -24.88
CA PRO A 426 -15.42 26.57 -25.45
C PRO A 426 -15.13 26.54 -26.97
N PRO A 427 -14.70 25.39 -27.52
CA PRO A 427 -14.33 25.28 -28.93
C PRO A 427 -15.52 25.46 -29.88
N SER A 428 -16.76 25.36 -29.37
CA SER A 428 -17.98 25.72 -30.08
C SER A 428 -19.07 26.14 -29.07
N PRO A 429 -20.12 26.90 -29.48
CA PRO A 429 -21.20 27.32 -28.58
C PRO A 429 -21.98 26.18 -27.93
N SER A 430 -21.88 24.96 -28.49
CA SER A 430 -22.55 23.74 -28.03
C SER A 430 -21.62 22.77 -27.28
N ALA A 431 -20.34 23.09 -27.17
CA ALA A 431 -19.37 22.22 -26.48
C ALA A 431 -19.29 22.59 -25.00
N ASP A 432 -19.27 21.58 -24.14
CA ASP A 432 -19.04 21.77 -22.71
C ASP A 432 -17.64 22.37 -22.47
N PRO A 433 -17.51 23.31 -21.52
CA PRO A 433 -16.21 23.86 -21.16
C PRO A 433 -15.32 22.77 -20.57
N VAL A 434 -14.09 22.69 -21.07
CA VAL A 434 -13.09 21.73 -20.57
C VAL A 434 -12.61 22.24 -19.20
N GLY A 435 -12.95 21.51 -18.15
CA GLY A 435 -12.48 21.78 -16.79
C GLY A 435 -11.27 20.92 -16.41
N PHE A 436 -10.91 20.96 -15.12
CA PHE A 436 -9.88 20.07 -14.59
C PHE A 436 -10.20 18.59 -14.82
N PRO A 437 -9.18 17.73 -15.01
CA PRO A 437 -9.38 16.28 -15.06
C PRO A 437 -10.15 15.78 -13.81
N PRO A 438 -11.14 14.87 -13.96
CA PRO A 438 -11.92 14.36 -12.83
C PRO A 438 -11.10 13.68 -11.71
N SER A 439 -9.86 13.27 -12.03
CA SER A 439 -8.90 12.67 -11.11
C SER A 439 -8.16 13.67 -10.24
N LEU A 440 -8.22 14.98 -10.53
CA LEU A 440 -7.45 15.98 -9.81
C LEU A 440 -7.97 16.09 -8.37
N THR A 441 -7.07 15.82 -7.43
CA THR A 441 -7.36 15.80 -5.98
C THR A 441 -6.62 16.91 -5.25
N THR A 442 -5.43 17.27 -5.73
CA THR A 442 -4.53 18.22 -5.07
C THR A 442 -4.15 19.32 -6.05
N LEU A 443 -4.36 20.57 -5.64
CA LEU A 443 -3.85 21.75 -6.34
C LEU A 443 -3.10 22.66 -5.37
N SER A 444 -1.92 23.11 -5.77
CA SER A 444 -1.13 24.09 -5.05
C SER A 444 -0.62 25.17 -6.01
N ILE A 445 -0.93 26.43 -5.68
CA ILE A 445 -0.40 27.62 -6.35
C ILE A 445 0.38 28.41 -5.31
N ARG A 446 1.68 28.57 -5.50
CA ARG A 446 2.60 29.22 -4.55
C ARG A 446 3.40 30.31 -5.22
N PHE A 447 3.63 31.42 -4.53
CA PHE A 447 4.46 32.55 -4.99
C PHE A 447 3.98 33.04 -6.36
N SER A 448 2.81 33.66 -6.36
CA SER A 448 2.13 34.16 -7.55
C SER A 448 1.87 35.66 -7.47
N GLN A 449 1.32 36.25 -8.53
CA GLN A 449 0.90 37.66 -8.57
C GLN A 449 -0.63 37.78 -8.56
N LEU A 450 -1.30 36.77 -8.00
CA LEU A 450 -2.76 36.73 -7.88
C LEU A 450 -3.23 37.80 -6.90
N LYS A 451 -4.28 38.53 -7.27
CA LYS A 451 -5.00 39.48 -6.40
C LYS A 451 -6.37 38.99 -5.99
N THR A 452 -6.89 37.99 -6.69
CA THR A 452 -8.19 37.37 -6.46
C THR A 452 -8.08 35.87 -6.67
N ILE A 453 -9.02 35.11 -6.12
CA ILE A 453 -9.14 33.67 -6.39
C ILE A 453 -9.37 33.46 -7.90
N PRO A 454 -8.57 32.59 -8.57
CA PRO A 454 -8.75 32.33 -9.99
C PRO A 454 -10.12 31.74 -10.34
N LEU A 455 -10.72 32.23 -11.44
CA LEU A 455 -12.06 31.82 -11.87
C LEU A 455 -12.16 30.32 -12.18
N ILE A 456 -11.08 29.68 -12.61
CA ILE A 456 -11.04 28.22 -12.81
C ILE A 456 -11.43 27.43 -11.54
N LEU A 457 -11.20 27.99 -10.34
CA LEU A 457 -11.54 27.38 -9.06
C LEU A 457 -13.02 27.52 -8.67
N ALA A 458 -13.83 28.21 -9.49
CA ALA A 458 -15.28 28.29 -9.27
C ALA A 458 -15.99 26.96 -9.59
N SER A 459 -15.30 26.05 -10.28
CA SER A 459 -15.77 24.68 -10.53
C SER A 459 -14.60 23.71 -10.31
N VAL A 460 -14.73 22.83 -9.32
CA VAL A 460 -13.69 21.83 -8.98
C VAL A 460 -14.23 20.40 -9.13
N PRO A 461 -13.38 19.41 -9.46
CA PRO A 461 -13.81 18.02 -9.55
C PRO A 461 -14.35 17.46 -8.23
N ALA A 462 -15.20 16.44 -8.31
CA ALA A 462 -15.77 15.79 -7.12
C ALA A 462 -14.72 15.18 -6.18
N ASN A 463 -13.55 14.78 -6.71
CA ASN A 463 -12.44 14.18 -5.97
C ASN A 463 -11.44 15.20 -5.41
N PHE A 464 -11.71 16.50 -5.56
CA PHE A 464 -10.84 17.58 -5.12
C PHE A 464 -10.85 17.67 -3.58
N ALA A 465 -9.68 17.49 -2.95
CA ALA A 465 -9.56 17.32 -1.50
C ALA A 465 -8.56 18.28 -0.83
N TYR A 466 -7.57 18.79 -1.59
CA TYR A 466 -6.53 19.66 -1.09
C TYR A 466 -6.35 20.89 -1.99
N LEU A 467 -6.47 22.09 -1.40
CA LEU A 467 -6.20 23.35 -2.07
C LEU A 467 -5.18 24.16 -1.26
N ALA A 468 -4.10 24.57 -1.92
CA ALA A 468 -3.13 25.50 -1.38
C ALA A 468 -2.99 26.75 -2.26
N LEU A 469 -3.16 27.91 -1.65
CA LEU A 469 -2.83 29.22 -2.19
C LEU A 469 -1.85 29.88 -1.22
N GLU A 470 -0.65 30.18 -1.70
CA GLU A 470 0.44 30.70 -0.88
C GLU A 470 1.11 31.88 -1.57
N ASP A 471 1.38 32.93 -0.79
CA ASP A 471 2.15 34.11 -1.19
C ASP A 471 1.56 34.78 -2.44
N ALA A 472 0.46 35.50 -2.20
CA ALA A 472 -0.35 36.26 -3.17
C ALA A 472 -1.10 37.40 -2.44
N ASP A 473 -1.54 38.46 -3.14
CA ASP A 473 -2.26 39.59 -2.52
C ASP A 473 -3.80 39.38 -2.54
N ILE A 474 -4.26 38.23 -2.04
CA ILE A 474 -5.68 37.83 -2.02
C ILE A 474 -6.33 38.19 -0.69
N ARG A 475 -6.93 39.38 -0.63
CA ARG A 475 -7.46 39.94 0.63
C ARG A 475 -8.76 39.33 1.12
N THR A 476 -9.53 38.70 0.24
CA THR A 476 -10.82 38.09 0.56
C THR A 476 -11.04 36.81 -0.23
N ILE A 477 -11.73 35.84 0.37
CA ILE A 477 -12.17 34.61 -0.27
C ILE A 477 -13.71 34.67 -0.37
N PRO A 478 -14.28 34.83 -1.57
CA PRO A 478 -15.73 34.91 -1.71
C PRO A 478 -16.44 33.59 -1.37
N ASP A 479 -17.61 33.69 -0.73
CA ASP A 479 -18.41 32.53 -0.28
C ASP A 479 -18.76 31.58 -1.43
N SER A 480 -18.97 32.10 -2.65
CA SER A 480 -19.25 31.29 -3.85
C SER A 480 -18.17 30.24 -4.11
N PHE A 481 -16.89 30.58 -3.88
CA PHE A 481 -15.78 29.65 -4.01
C PHE A 481 -15.79 28.62 -2.87
N VAL A 482 -16.04 29.07 -1.64
CA VAL A 482 -16.14 28.15 -0.48
C VAL A 482 -17.24 27.11 -0.69
N HIS A 483 -18.37 27.51 -1.30
CA HIS A 483 -19.44 26.60 -1.69
C HIS A 483 -19.02 25.65 -2.83
N ALA A 484 -18.34 26.15 -3.87
CA ALA A 484 -17.80 25.32 -4.94
C ALA A 484 -16.84 24.24 -4.39
N TRP A 485 -16.10 24.56 -3.34
CA TRP A 485 -15.13 23.66 -2.72
C TRP A 485 -15.73 22.71 -1.70
N ALA A 486 -17.05 22.47 -1.66
CA ALA A 486 -17.75 21.77 -0.57
C ALA A 486 -17.16 20.42 -0.13
N ASN A 487 -16.44 19.71 -1.01
CA ASN A 487 -15.82 18.40 -0.73
C ASN A 487 -14.36 18.47 -0.25
N VAL A 488 -13.73 19.64 -0.30
CA VAL A 488 -12.32 19.84 0.11
C VAL A 488 -12.20 19.72 1.64
N THR A 489 -11.22 18.94 2.12
CA THR A 489 -11.00 18.74 3.57
C THR A 489 -9.78 19.49 4.10
N SER A 490 -8.87 19.90 3.21
CA SER A 490 -7.60 20.54 3.56
C SER A 490 -7.39 21.85 2.80
N PHE A 491 -7.24 22.96 3.53
CA PHE A 491 -6.94 24.26 2.95
C PHE A 491 -5.64 24.84 3.51
N TRP A 492 -4.84 25.40 2.61
CA TRP A 492 -3.66 26.20 2.92
C TRP A 492 -3.82 27.57 2.30
N PHE A 493 -4.01 28.59 3.13
CA PHE A 493 -4.16 29.99 2.76
C PHE A 493 -3.05 30.78 3.44
N VAL A 494 -1.85 30.70 2.88
CA VAL A 494 -0.62 31.18 3.52
C VAL A 494 -0.22 32.52 2.92
N SER A 495 0.03 33.54 3.75
CA SER A 495 0.49 34.86 3.31
C SER A 495 -0.36 35.45 2.18
N LEU A 496 -1.68 35.44 2.37
CA LEU A 496 -2.64 35.95 1.39
C LEU A 496 -3.09 37.39 1.66
N ASN A 497 -2.69 38.01 2.78
CA ASN A 497 -3.16 39.33 3.24
C ASN A 497 -4.64 39.30 3.72
N LEU A 498 -5.11 38.15 4.22
CA LEU A 498 -6.47 38.02 4.80
C LEU A 498 -6.56 38.73 6.16
N THR A 499 -7.62 39.50 6.40
CA THR A 499 -7.87 40.14 7.71
C THR A 499 -8.81 39.34 8.61
N GLU A 500 -9.55 38.39 8.03
CA GLU A 500 -10.58 37.59 8.70
C GLU A 500 -10.58 36.18 8.14
N VAL A 501 -11.02 35.21 8.95
CA VAL A 501 -11.26 33.84 8.47
C VAL A 501 -12.58 33.78 7.66
N PRO A 502 -12.64 33.03 6.55
CA PRO A 502 -13.87 32.93 5.76
C PRO A 502 -15.00 32.24 6.55
N ILE A 503 -16.05 33.00 6.91
CA ILE A 503 -17.17 32.49 7.73
C ILE A 503 -17.87 31.30 7.07
N ALA A 504 -17.98 31.30 5.74
CA ALA A 504 -18.57 30.19 4.98
C ALA A 504 -17.86 28.84 5.20
N LEU A 505 -16.62 28.80 5.68
CA LEU A 505 -15.96 27.53 6.04
C LEU A 505 -16.65 26.84 7.23
N ALA A 506 -17.31 27.60 8.10
CA ALA A 506 -18.04 27.09 9.26
C ALA A 506 -19.46 26.61 8.97
N THR A 507 -19.96 26.76 7.73
CA THR A 507 -21.31 26.32 7.33
C THR A 507 -21.30 25.14 6.36
N ARG A 508 -20.12 24.54 6.15
CA ARG A 508 -19.92 23.41 5.22
C ARG A 508 -20.48 22.11 5.76
N SER A 509 -20.91 21.24 4.84
CA SER A 509 -21.40 19.89 5.16
C SER A 509 -20.28 18.87 5.33
N THR A 510 -19.16 19.04 4.63
CA THR A 510 -17.98 18.19 4.76
C THR A 510 -17.08 18.72 5.88
N PRO A 511 -16.77 17.91 6.90
CA PRO A 511 -15.90 18.34 8.00
C PRO A 511 -14.47 18.56 7.52
N LEU A 512 -13.85 19.64 8.00
CA LEU A 512 -12.48 20.02 7.70
C LEU A 512 -11.50 19.20 8.54
N GLU A 513 -10.36 18.84 7.96
CA GLU A 513 -9.31 18.04 8.60
C GLU A 513 -8.05 18.86 8.85
N LEU A 514 -7.73 19.81 7.97
CA LEU A 514 -6.55 20.68 8.08
C LEU A 514 -6.86 22.08 7.56
N LEU A 515 -6.53 23.10 8.37
CA LEU A 515 -6.63 24.50 8.00
C LEU A 515 -5.34 25.23 8.36
N VAL A 516 -4.75 25.91 7.39
CA VAL A 516 -3.54 26.71 7.56
C VAL A 516 -3.80 28.12 7.05
N PHE A 517 -3.61 29.10 7.93
CA PHE A 517 -3.80 30.54 7.71
C PHE A 517 -2.54 31.33 8.09
N THR A 518 -1.37 30.69 8.06
CA THR A 518 -0.08 31.29 8.42
C THR A 518 0.20 32.59 7.67
N GLY A 519 0.71 33.61 8.36
CA GLY A 519 1.22 34.83 7.71
C GLY A 519 0.16 35.79 7.17
N ASN A 520 -1.04 35.77 7.72
CA ASN A 520 -2.11 36.72 7.36
C ASN A 520 -2.21 37.85 8.41
N HIS A 521 -3.29 38.62 8.39
CA HIS A 521 -3.59 39.70 9.33
C HIS A 521 -4.87 39.43 10.15
N ILE A 522 -5.14 38.16 10.43
CA ILE A 522 -6.32 37.71 11.16
C ILE A 522 -6.22 38.17 12.62
N ARG A 523 -7.30 38.77 13.14
CA ARG A 523 -7.37 39.31 14.51
C ARG A 523 -8.16 38.45 15.47
N ASP A 524 -9.07 37.64 14.97
CA ASP A 524 -9.92 36.75 15.75
C ASP A 524 -10.48 35.60 14.90
N VAL A 525 -10.98 34.57 15.58
CA VAL A 525 -11.72 33.47 14.97
C VAL A 525 -13.08 33.37 15.67
N PRO A 526 -14.20 33.45 14.94
CA PRO A 526 -15.51 33.54 15.55
C PRO A 526 -15.97 32.20 16.16
N MET A 527 -16.75 32.28 17.25
CA MET A 527 -17.31 31.12 17.96
C MET A 527 -18.14 30.19 17.06
N THR A 528 -18.66 30.69 15.95
CA THR A 528 -19.44 29.92 14.96
C THR A 528 -18.65 28.78 14.33
N TRP A 529 -17.31 28.80 14.39
CA TRP A 529 -16.46 27.71 13.89
C TRP A 529 -16.51 26.46 14.79
N GLN A 530 -16.78 26.60 16.08
CA GLN A 530 -16.65 25.51 17.06
C GLN A 530 -17.43 24.22 16.70
N PRO A 531 -18.71 24.27 16.27
CA PRO A 531 -19.50 23.06 16.03
C PRO A 531 -19.00 22.18 14.87
N GLN A 532 -18.32 22.77 13.87
CA GLN A 532 -17.91 22.06 12.65
C GLN A 532 -16.48 21.51 12.70
N MET A 533 -15.63 22.02 13.60
CA MET A 533 -14.20 21.65 13.67
C MET A 533 -13.95 20.36 14.48
N THR A 534 -14.90 19.43 14.49
CA THR A 534 -14.81 18.17 15.28
C THR A 534 -13.85 17.14 14.71
N ARG A 535 -13.43 17.28 13.45
CA ARG A 535 -12.43 16.42 12.80
C ARG A 535 -11.14 17.15 12.47
N LEU A 536 -11.03 18.42 12.86
CA LEU A 536 -9.87 19.24 12.55
C LEU A 536 -8.68 18.72 13.36
N ARG A 537 -7.61 18.34 12.66
CA ARG A 537 -6.37 17.84 13.26
C ARG A 537 -5.31 18.92 13.40
N ILE A 538 -5.32 19.90 12.50
CA ILE A 538 -4.38 21.02 12.52
C ILE A 538 -5.16 22.29 12.19
N LEU A 539 -5.07 23.28 13.08
CA LEU A 539 -5.42 24.67 12.84
C LEU A 539 -4.16 25.51 13.04
N ASP A 540 -3.61 26.01 11.95
CA ASP A 540 -2.44 26.88 11.97
C ASP A 540 -2.86 28.33 11.70
N LEU A 541 -2.64 29.18 12.69
CA LEU A 541 -2.89 30.61 12.68
C LEU A 541 -1.60 31.38 13.05
N SER A 542 -0.43 30.76 12.84
CA SER A 542 0.86 31.39 13.12
C SER A 542 1.06 32.69 12.33
N ALA A 543 1.88 33.60 12.86
CA ALA A 543 2.24 34.87 12.25
C ALA A 543 1.02 35.69 11.78
N ASN A 544 0.05 35.87 12.67
CA ASN A 544 -1.14 36.69 12.45
C ASN A 544 -1.16 37.88 13.44
N ALA A 545 -2.31 38.54 13.59
CA ALA A 545 -2.52 39.66 14.49
C ALA A 545 -3.39 39.28 15.71
N LEU A 546 -3.37 38.01 16.14
CA LEU A 546 -4.16 37.52 17.27
C LEU A 546 -3.59 38.04 18.61
N THR A 547 -4.34 38.90 19.29
CA THR A 547 -3.98 39.32 20.67
C THR A 547 -4.47 38.33 21.72
N ASN A 548 -5.44 37.48 21.36
CA ASN A 548 -5.98 36.42 22.19
C ASN A 548 -6.20 35.17 21.33
N GLY A 549 -5.90 33.99 21.87
CA GLY A 549 -6.03 32.74 21.13
C GLY A 549 -7.50 32.28 20.99
N PRO A 550 -7.84 31.50 19.95
CA PRO A 550 -9.17 30.91 19.78
C PRO A 550 -9.33 29.68 20.69
N TRP A 551 -9.22 29.87 22.00
CA TRP A 551 -9.15 28.80 23.01
C TRP A 551 -10.37 27.87 22.99
N HIS A 552 -11.52 28.37 22.54
CA HIS A 552 -12.75 27.60 22.37
C HIS A 552 -12.64 26.49 21.31
N LEU A 553 -11.71 26.60 20.36
CA LEU A 553 -11.45 25.57 19.34
C LEU A 553 -10.46 24.52 19.82
N ALA A 554 -9.75 24.75 20.92
CA ALA A 554 -8.73 23.83 21.39
C ALA A 554 -9.35 22.49 21.81
N GLN A 555 -8.89 21.41 21.18
CA GLN A 555 -9.41 20.05 21.36
C GLN A 555 -8.25 19.06 21.51
N SER A 556 -8.51 17.92 22.14
CA SER A 556 -7.46 16.92 22.43
C SER A 556 -6.85 16.27 21.19
N ILE A 557 -7.56 16.24 20.07
CA ILE A 557 -7.13 15.60 18.82
C ILE A 557 -6.45 16.55 17.84
N MET A 558 -6.39 17.85 18.16
CA MET A 558 -5.96 18.92 17.27
C MET A 558 -4.64 19.54 17.76
N VAL A 559 -3.82 19.99 16.80
CA VAL A 559 -2.73 20.94 17.03
C VAL A 559 -3.23 22.34 16.65
N LEU A 560 -3.20 23.26 17.61
CA LEU A 560 -3.48 24.67 17.46
C LEU A 560 -2.15 25.44 17.46
N GLU A 561 -1.71 25.84 16.29
CA GLU A 561 -0.46 26.58 16.08
C GLU A 561 -0.74 28.08 16.08
N LEU A 562 -0.20 28.81 17.05
CA LEU A 562 -0.44 30.24 17.30
C LEU A 562 0.87 31.03 17.39
N SER A 563 1.99 30.44 16.97
CA SER A 563 3.30 31.06 17.03
C SER A 563 3.34 32.44 16.35
N SER A 564 4.26 33.30 16.78
CA SER A 564 4.48 34.63 16.19
C SER A 564 3.23 35.52 16.14
N ASN A 565 2.33 35.38 17.12
CA ASN A 565 1.19 36.28 17.35
C ASN A 565 1.43 37.16 18.59
N PRO A 566 0.77 38.33 18.70
CA PRO A 566 0.85 39.21 19.87
C PRO A 566 0.07 38.71 21.11
N ILE A 567 0.14 37.40 21.41
CA ILE A 567 -0.52 36.76 22.56
C ILE A 567 0.38 36.89 23.80
N ALA A 568 -0.08 37.62 24.81
CA ALA A 568 0.69 37.86 26.04
C ALA A 568 0.32 36.92 27.20
N SER A 569 -0.86 36.31 27.17
CA SER A 569 -1.35 35.46 28.27
C SER A 569 -2.29 34.37 27.76
N ILE A 570 -2.47 33.35 28.59
CA ILE A 570 -3.34 32.20 28.34
C ILE A 570 -4.36 32.14 29.49
N PRO A 571 -5.65 31.89 29.21
CA PRO A 571 -6.65 31.77 30.27
C PRO A 571 -6.41 30.51 31.12
N THR A 572 -6.79 30.58 32.40
CA THR A 572 -6.64 29.48 33.38
C THR A 572 -7.45 28.23 33.03
N THR A 573 -8.39 28.34 32.10
CA THR A 573 -9.19 27.21 31.58
C THR A 573 -8.42 26.32 30.61
N VAL A 574 -7.30 26.78 30.05
CA VAL A 574 -6.46 25.98 29.16
C VAL A 574 -5.55 25.08 29.99
N ASP A 575 -5.61 23.78 29.73
CA ASP A 575 -4.74 22.80 30.37
C ASP A 575 -3.27 23.04 29.97
N SER A 576 -2.44 23.38 30.95
CA SER A 576 -1.00 23.59 30.76
C SER A 576 -0.27 22.39 30.13
N THR A 577 -0.81 21.16 30.24
CA THR A 577 -0.23 19.99 29.59
C THR A 577 -0.36 20.02 28.06
N TRP A 578 -1.24 20.85 27.51
CA TRP A 578 -1.39 21.01 26.07
C TRP A 578 -0.23 21.81 25.46
N LEU A 579 0.38 22.69 26.24
CA LEU A 579 1.58 23.44 25.84
C LEU A 579 2.81 22.52 25.79
N THR A 580 3.06 21.77 26.86
CA THR A 580 4.21 20.85 26.93
C THR A 580 4.10 19.67 25.97
N LYS A 581 2.87 19.28 25.57
CA LYS A 581 2.61 18.29 24.51
C LYS A 581 2.60 18.88 23.10
N ARG A 582 2.87 20.19 22.94
CA ARG A 582 2.86 20.89 21.64
C ARG A 582 1.52 20.78 20.90
N LYS A 583 0.41 20.70 21.63
CA LYS A 583 -0.96 20.76 21.06
C LYS A 583 -1.43 22.19 20.94
N ILE A 584 -1.01 23.06 21.84
CA ILE A 584 -1.06 24.52 21.65
C ILE A 584 0.38 24.96 21.55
N VAL A 585 0.72 25.63 20.46
CA VAL A 585 2.07 26.13 20.22
C VAL A 585 2.02 27.66 20.18
N LEU A 586 2.93 28.30 20.93
CA LEU A 586 2.97 29.75 21.14
C LEU A 586 4.40 30.27 20.96
N ASP A 587 5.22 29.57 20.17
CA ASP A 587 6.62 29.94 19.95
C ASP A 587 6.67 31.40 19.40
N ASP A 588 7.69 32.17 19.78
CA ASP A 588 7.83 33.57 19.33
C ASP A 588 6.62 34.50 19.66
N THR A 589 5.89 34.22 20.75
CA THR A 589 4.84 35.11 21.29
C THR A 589 5.33 35.87 22.53
N PRO A 590 4.72 37.01 22.88
CA PRO A 590 4.99 37.69 24.15
C PRO A 590 4.80 36.81 25.39
N TYR A 591 3.88 35.83 25.36
CA TYR A 591 3.74 34.82 26.42
C TYR A 591 5.04 34.04 26.64
N CYS A 592 5.68 33.57 25.55
CA CYS A 592 6.93 32.81 25.62
C CYS A 592 8.15 33.69 25.97
N ALA A 593 8.05 35.01 25.83
CA ALA A 593 9.07 35.95 26.29
C ALA A 593 9.02 36.22 27.82
N THR A 594 7.99 35.75 28.53
CA THR A 594 7.89 35.92 29.99
C THR A 594 8.82 34.97 30.76
N THR A 595 9.12 35.30 32.02
CA THR A 595 10.18 34.65 32.82
C THR A 595 9.86 33.24 33.34
N ALA A 596 8.68 32.67 33.10
CA ALA A 596 8.32 31.36 33.66
C ALA A 596 7.29 30.50 32.88
N PRO A 597 7.39 30.33 31.54
CA PRO A 597 6.61 29.30 30.86
C PRO A 597 7.04 27.89 31.32
N PRO A 598 6.15 26.88 31.28
CA PRO A 598 6.52 25.50 31.58
C PRO A 598 7.67 25.02 30.67
N SER A 599 8.60 24.22 31.22
CA SER A 599 9.70 23.67 30.42
C SER A 599 9.17 22.88 29.22
N GLY A 600 9.69 23.17 28.03
CA GLY A 600 9.26 22.57 26.76
C GLY A 600 7.96 23.15 26.16
N ALA A 601 7.38 24.19 26.75
CA ALA A 601 6.19 24.87 26.19
C ALA A 601 6.52 25.84 25.05
N CYS A 602 7.75 26.35 25.00
CA CYS A 602 8.18 27.38 24.06
C CYS A 602 9.53 26.99 23.44
N ASN A 603 9.62 27.05 22.12
CA ASN A 603 10.85 26.83 21.36
C ASN A 603 11.28 28.12 20.62
N PRO A 604 12.58 28.34 20.43
CA PRO A 604 13.07 29.47 19.64
C PRO A 604 12.79 29.26 18.15
N LYS A 605 12.50 30.36 17.44
CA LYS A 605 12.34 30.42 15.98
C LYS A 605 13.43 31.29 15.37
N CYS A 606 13.85 30.95 14.15
CA CYS A 606 14.85 31.71 13.40
C CYS A 606 14.23 32.89 12.60
N ALA A 607 12.93 32.81 12.31
CA ALA A 607 12.13 33.87 11.70
C ALA A 607 10.64 33.68 12.04
N PRO A 608 9.82 34.76 12.05
CA PRO A 608 8.40 34.67 12.43
C PRO A 608 7.56 33.73 11.54
N LEU A 609 7.84 33.68 10.24
CA LEU A 609 7.12 32.82 9.28
C LEU A 609 7.79 31.46 9.05
N CYS A 610 8.87 31.17 9.77
CA CYS A 610 9.59 29.92 9.64
C CYS A 610 9.44 29.09 10.92
N GLU A 611 8.52 28.12 10.88
CA GLU A 611 8.38 27.18 11.98
C GLU A 611 9.57 26.22 12.03
N THR A 612 9.95 25.79 13.24
CA THR A 612 11.10 24.89 13.43
C THR A 612 10.96 23.56 12.69
N THR A 613 9.72 23.13 12.41
CA THR A 613 9.41 21.91 11.64
C THR A 613 9.43 22.10 10.13
N MET A 614 9.63 23.34 9.65
CA MET A 614 9.70 23.65 8.21
C MET A 614 11.10 23.44 7.64
N ILE A 615 12.13 23.74 8.41
CA ILE A 615 13.54 23.58 7.99
C ILE A 615 13.86 22.10 7.72
N GLY A 616 14.25 21.77 6.49
CA GLY A 616 14.65 20.40 6.11
C GLY A 616 13.47 19.41 6.03
N ASN A 617 12.28 19.90 5.70
CA ASN A 617 11.06 19.11 5.54
C ASN A 617 10.82 18.62 4.09
N ASN A 618 11.77 18.82 3.16
CA ASN A 618 11.67 18.54 1.72
C ASN A 618 10.67 19.42 0.94
N ARG A 619 10.23 20.54 1.51
CA ARG A 619 9.47 21.59 0.85
C ARG A 619 10.33 22.84 0.81
N CYS A 620 10.47 23.46 -0.36
CA CYS A 620 11.04 24.81 -0.38
C CYS A 620 10.05 25.78 0.28
N ASP A 621 10.33 26.12 1.53
CA ASP A 621 9.61 27.03 2.39
C ASP A 621 10.34 28.38 2.37
N TRP A 622 9.90 29.26 1.45
CA TRP A 622 10.59 30.51 1.15
C TRP A 622 10.86 31.41 2.38
N PRO A 623 9.95 31.53 3.37
CA PRO A 623 10.25 32.29 4.58
C PRO A 623 11.40 31.71 5.44
N CYS A 624 11.72 30.43 5.29
CA CYS A 624 12.87 29.75 5.91
C CYS A 624 14.15 29.85 5.08
N TYR A 625 14.10 30.34 3.84
CA TYR A 625 15.25 30.47 2.95
C TYR A 625 16.10 31.69 3.29
N SER A 626 16.71 31.68 4.47
CA SER A 626 17.59 32.73 4.98
C SER A 626 18.79 32.15 5.74
N PRO A 627 19.90 32.90 5.90
CA PRO A 627 21.06 32.41 6.65
C PRO A 627 20.74 32.10 8.12
N SER A 628 19.84 32.85 8.76
CA SER A 628 19.43 32.58 10.15
C SER A 628 18.65 31.28 10.28
N CYS A 629 17.93 30.88 9.24
CA CYS A 629 17.17 29.63 9.15
C CYS A 629 17.91 28.53 8.37
N GLN A 630 19.24 28.61 8.27
CA GLN A 630 20.09 27.62 7.61
C GLN A 630 19.68 27.31 6.16
N MET A 631 19.23 28.33 5.43
CA MET A 631 18.80 28.21 4.03
C MET A 631 17.74 27.14 3.82
N ASP A 632 16.77 27.06 4.74
CA ASP A 632 15.70 26.07 4.74
C ASP A 632 16.20 24.61 4.74
N GLY A 633 17.38 24.38 5.32
CA GLY A 633 18.01 23.06 5.34
C GLY A 633 18.42 22.54 3.95
N GLY A 634 18.44 23.40 2.92
CA GLY A 634 18.74 23.04 1.53
C GLY A 634 17.51 22.65 0.69
N ASP A 635 16.29 22.72 1.23
CA ASP A 635 15.09 22.27 0.52
C ASP A 635 14.77 23.09 -0.75
N CYS A 636 15.25 24.32 -0.83
CA CYS A 636 15.11 25.20 -2.00
C CYS A 636 16.18 25.01 -3.08
N ASP A 637 17.24 24.21 -2.85
CA ASP A 637 18.37 24.10 -3.78
C ASP A 637 17.95 23.59 -5.17
N ALA A 638 17.01 22.64 -5.20
CA ALA A 638 16.47 22.07 -6.43
C ALA A 638 15.67 23.08 -7.30
N PHE A 639 15.35 24.26 -6.78
CA PHE A 639 14.74 25.34 -7.56
C PHE A 639 15.78 26.18 -8.31
N GLY A 640 17.07 26.09 -7.93
CA GLY A 640 18.16 26.81 -8.58
C GLY A 640 18.16 28.31 -8.28
N PHE A 641 17.72 28.70 -7.09
CA PHE A 641 17.86 30.08 -6.63
C PHE A 641 19.31 30.34 -6.21
N THR A 642 19.80 31.52 -6.53
CA THR A 642 21.03 32.05 -5.96
C THR A 642 20.64 32.97 -4.82
N TYR A 643 21.06 32.66 -3.59
CA TYR A 643 20.83 33.56 -2.47
C TYR A 643 21.43 34.93 -2.78
N GLN A 644 20.58 35.95 -2.77
CA GLN A 644 21.01 37.33 -2.83
C GLN A 644 20.70 37.92 -1.45
N PRO A 645 21.71 38.34 -0.67
CA PRO A 645 21.44 39.05 0.57
C PRO A 645 20.68 40.34 0.20
N SER A 646 19.45 40.44 0.69
CA SER A 646 18.58 41.61 0.56
C SER A 646 19.15 42.82 1.27
#